data_AF-A0A1H0HB85-F1
#
_entry.id   AF-A0A1H0HB85-F1
#
_cell.length_a   1.000
_cell.length_b   1.000
_cell.length_c   1.000
_cell.angle_alpha   90.00
_cell.angle_beta   90.00
_cell.angle_gamma   90.00
#
_symmetry.space_group_name_H-M   'P 1'
#
loop_
_entity.id
_entity.type
_entity.pdbx_description
1 polymer ?
#
loop_
_entity_poly.entity_id
_entity_poly.type
_entity_poly.pdbx_seq_one_letter_code
_entity_poly.pdbx_strand_id
1 'polypeptide(L)'
;MKALRGVRLLDKQRYTWAVTDEDPQFGLSARYGLYLQSGFYRLSAVEGRYINRLQGSSLYYDLGRGFNENDRLDLKFRQDEERGFAAYFAINEPVYKLRFDPIEGGRITFSARGFLLERLDEADWSAARARPVHPRRRYEKGDGELRLLVNLFRLLPAHKGAGGAGRLALAFLRFLPEFANVRVVIADHNESLVSEFPEVEFVLASTETFSEFEEHLNWCDCYFDFLNGLRPSYIPRRVVVLACVLDLQHMRLPTLFSQNELEIRLREYGYAIGRANRLIAISDYESENLRYFYGKTNVSVVHLSGFAAEDFIEDHPRTILRPKPYHKTHLIYPAVPWGHKNHETLIQAVAALKKTGRSIRLVLTNTESSPVNREKLVRLCDRFGLGEEVELRGFLSEPELIDLMRKSSGVVFPSLYEGFGIPLVDAMKLGVPILASNIPAVREICGTGAEYFSNHRNALSLAEDIWRFWCADDKAEKVAARRDRACVFSSRRMAEEVVIAAREAVASQTCQTANASYLMAPQRSVLSLLMLIKSCDGVDPREILRSMEEMQRGLGEGVDLTVAVGSDVISDELALQSFAACDRLILFDAASADSQNSAVEEFARRYNNSEFQMIIDWGERRAFSINQVIAMLQSLQHSESAMYAVVDPSTKDVAVGNKFTELEVIERFEENRARGNIILGVMFRAGGRFQEVRNGTIQFLSAYCSEDDFIRVPAEKAI
;
A
#
# COMPACT_ATOMS: atom_id res chain seq x y z
N MET A 1 25.00 49.50 25.34
CA MET A 1 25.43 48.16 24.88
C MET A 1 24.55 47.76 23.71
N LYS A 2 25.08 47.68 22.48
CA LYS A 2 24.33 47.09 21.37
C LYS A 2 24.41 45.56 21.52
N ALA A 3 23.28 44.93 21.81
CA ALA A 3 23.16 43.48 21.77
C ALA A 3 23.55 42.96 20.38
N LEU A 4 24.33 41.88 20.32
CA LEU A 4 24.48 41.10 19.11
C LEU A 4 23.08 40.56 18.76
N ARG A 5 22.62 40.72 17.51
CA ARG A 5 21.37 40.11 17.07
C ARG A 5 21.51 38.59 17.18
N GLY A 6 20.56 37.93 17.81
CA GLY A 6 20.45 36.47 17.80
C GLY A 6 21.07 35.70 18.96
N VAL A 7 21.79 36.32 19.92
CA VAL A 7 22.30 35.61 21.11
C VAL A 7 22.29 36.46 22.38
N ARG A 8 21.90 35.89 23.53
CA ARG A 8 22.07 36.52 24.86
C ARG A 8 23.08 35.74 25.70
N LEU A 9 24.15 36.41 26.16
CA LEU A 9 25.03 35.86 27.20
C LEU A 9 24.30 35.94 28.55
N LEU A 10 24.06 34.78 29.17
CA LEU A 10 23.34 34.66 30.43
C LEU A 10 24.29 34.72 31.63
N ASP A 11 25.48 34.11 31.51
CA ASP A 11 26.50 34.09 32.56
C ASP A 11 27.92 34.11 31.98
N LYS A 12 28.75 35.03 32.47
CA LYS A 12 30.15 35.22 32.08
C LYS A 12 31.09 34.19 32.69
N GLN A 13 30.73 33.57 33.81
CA GLN A 13 31.58 32.61 34.52
C GLN A 13 31.36 31.17 34.03
N ARG A 14 30.15 30.85 33.55
CA ARG A 14 29.77 29.50 33.07
C ARG A 14 29.70 29.34 31.55
N TYR A 15 30.13 30.38 30.82
CA TYR A 15 30.04 30.47 29.35
C TYR A 15 28.64 30.15 28.84
N THR A 16 27.61 30.72 29.46
CA THR A 16 26.22 30.37 29.19
C THR A 16 25.63 31.29 28.12
N TRP A 17 25.34 30.74 26.94
CA TRP A 17 24.81 31.47 25.76
C TRP A 17 23.37 31.04 25.47
N ALA A 18 22.57 31.86 24.80
CA ALA A 18 21.23 31.52 24.31
C ALA A 18 21.07 31.95 22.85
N VAL A 19 20.95 31.03 21.90
CA VAL A 19 20.79 31.31 20.44
C VAL A 19 19.32 31.48 20.07
N THR A 20 18.97 32.55 19.34
CA THR A 20 17.57 32.94 19.05
C THR A 20 17.27 33.20 17.56
N ASP A 21 18.19 32.96 16.61
CA ASP A 21 18.03 33.27 15.18
C ASP A 21 18.24 32.04 14.25
N GLU A 22 17.81 32.14 12.98
CA GLU A 22 17.63 31.04 12.00
C GLU A 22 18.91 30.51 11.30
N ASP A 23 20.05 31.23 11.32
CA ASP A 23 21.36 30.77 10.78
C ASP A 23 22.50 31.20 11.72
N PRO A 24 22.82 30.39 12.74
CA PRO A 24 23.71 30.78 13.82
C PRO A 24 25.22 30.59 13.48
N GLN A 25 25.76 31.46 12.61
CA GLN A 25 27.22 31.59 12.41
C GLN A 25 27.79 32.70 13.32
N PHE A 26 28.76 32.39 14.18
CA PHE A 26 29.26 33.39 15.15
C PHE A 26 30.78 33.46 15.23
N GLY A 27 31.33 34.68 15.22
CA GLY A 27 32.71 34.92 15.63
C GLY A 27 32.84 35.21 17.12
N LEU A 28 33.63 34.45 17.89
CA LEU A 28 34.04 34.78 19.27
C LEU A 28 35.17 35.81 19.18
N SER A 29 34.90 36.99 18.60
CA SER A 29 35.95 37.99 18.38
C SER A 29 36.22 38.85 19.63
N ALA A 30 37.50 39.18 19.80
CA ALA A 30 38.17 39.80 20.94
C ALA A 30 37.76 41.25 21.26
N ARG A 31 36.47 41.56 21.40
CA ARG A 31 36.02 42.79 22.09
C ARG A 31 35.71 42.60 23.57
N TYR A 32 35.66 41.34 24.03
CA TYR A 32 35.42 40.99 25.44
C TYR A 32 36.34 39.88 26.00
N GLY A 33 37.33 39.40 25.22
CA GLY A 33 38.39 38.51 25.71
C GLY A 33 37.97 37.09 26.14
N LEU A 34 36.84 36.57 25.65
CA LEU A 34 36.38 35.22 26.02
C LEU A 34 36.59 34.24 24.86
N TYR A 35 37.60 33.38 25.01
CA TYR A 35 37.79 32.17 24.21
C TYR A 35 37.05 31.01 24.89
N LEU A 36 36.51 30.07 24.10
CA LEU A 36 36.12 28.77 24.65
C LEU A 36 37.41 28.00 24.93
N GLN A 37 37.73 27.80 26.20
CA GLN A 37 38.95 27.09 26.60
C GLN A 37 38.86 25.60 26.26
N SER A 38 39.99 24.91 26.25
CA SER A 38 39.97 23.45 26.20
C SER A 38 39.22 22.88 27.41
N GLY A 39 38.40 21.85 27.18
CA GLY A 39 37.57 21.23 28.20
C GLY A 39 36.31 20.59 27.65
N PHE A 40 35.44 20.19 28.57
CA PHE A 40 34.20 19.48 28.29
C PHE A 40 33.02 20.43 28.27
N TYR A 41 32.10 20.22 27.34
CA TYR A 41 30.97 21.11 27.12
C TYR A 41 29.66 20.35 26.96
N ARG A 42 28.59 20.99 27.45
CA ARG A 42 27.19 20.60 27.30
C ARG A 42 26.46 21.63 26.48
N LEU A 43 25.78 21.22 25.42
CA LEU A 43 24.88 22.05 24.63
C LEU A 43 23.43 21.57 24.81
N SER A 44 22.62 22.32 25.55
CA SER A 44 21.22 22.00 25.85
C SER A 44 20.26 22.78 24.96
N ALA A 45 19.16 22.18 24.54
CA ALA A 45 18.07 22.88 23.86
C ALA A 45 16.95 23.19 24.87
N VAL A 46 16.68 24.48 25.11
CA VAL A 46 15.72 24.93 26.14
C VAL A 46 14.35 25.18 25.52
N GLU A 47 13.36 24.37 25.92
CA GLU A 47 11.96 24.36 25.48
C GLU A 47 11.77 24.19 23.95
N GLY A 48 11.02 23.16 23.50
CA GLY A 48 10.65 22.97 22.09
C GLY A 48 10.16 21.56 21.79
N ARG A 49 9.30 21.38 20.78
CA ARG A 49 8.96 20.07 20.18
C ARG A 49 9.93 19.78 19.01
N TYR A 50 10.08 18.50 18.63
CA TYR A 50 10.87 18.00 17.48
C TYR A 50 12.40 17.83 17.69
N ILE A 51 12.84 17.07 18.70
CA ILE A 51 14.26 16.68 18.86
C ILE A 51 14.79 15.87 17.66
N ASN A 52 13.96 15.06 17.02
CA ASN A 52 14.34 14.25 15.87
C ASN A 52 14.97 15.08 14.73
N ARG A 53 14.66 16.37 14.62
CA ARG A 53 15.26 17.30 13.64
C ARG A 53 16.65 17.82 14.01
N LEU A 54 17.10 17.62 15.25
CA LEU A 54 18.45 17.97 15.72
C LEU A 54 19.44 16.79 15.63
N GLN A 55 18.93 15.56 15.44
CA GLN A 55 19.75 14.37 15.25
C GLN A 55 20.45 14.44 13.89
N GLY A 56 21.77 14.64 13.90
CA GLY A 56 22.57 14.89 12.67
C GLY A 56 22.97 16.35 12.45
N SER A 57 22.68 17.23 13.41
CA SER A 57 23.27 18.58 13.44
C SER A 57 24.77 18.54 13.75
N SER A 58 25.49 19.55 13.28
CA SER A 58 26.94 19.64 13.49
C SER A 58 27.33 20.99 14.07
N LEU A 59 28.38 20.99 14.87
CA LEU A 59 29.02 22.17 15.42
C LEU A 59 30.39 22.32 14.77
N TYR A 60 30.57 23.41 14.03
CA TYR A 60 31.88 23.81 13.52
C TYR A 60 32.55 24.75 14.51
N TYR A 61 33.84 24.57 14.73
CA TYR A 61 34.66 25.45 15.55
C TYR A 61 35.86 25.99 14.78
N ASP A 62 36.30 27.21 15.09
CA ASP A 62 37.44 27.87 14.44
C ASP A 62 38.56 28.09 15.46
N LEU A 63 39.75 27.54 15.19
CA LEU A 63 40.96 27.69 16.01
C LEU A 63 41.81 28.91 15.61
N GLY A 64 41.26 29.85 14.83
CA GLY A 64 41.95 31.05 14.32
C GLY A 64 42.36 30.95 12.85
N ARG A 65 41.89 29.93 12.13
CA ARG A 65 42.20 29.63 10.71
C ARG A 65 40.99 29.70 9.78
N GLY A 66 39.79 29.96 10.31
CA GLY A 66 38.52 29.87 9.59
C GLY A 66 37.83 28.50 9.79
N PHE A 67 36.50 28.48 9.67
CA PHE A 67 35.71 27.23 9.69
C PHE A 67 36.11 26.32 8.53
N ASN A 68 36.32 25.04 8.81
CA ASN A 68 36.63 24.01 7.83
C ASN A 68 36.09 22.65 8.31
N GLU A 69 35.95 21.68 7.40
CA GLU A 69 35.37 20.36 7.69
C GLU A 69 36.16 19.52 8.70
N ASN A 70 37.47 19.76 8.85
CA ASN A 70 38.28 19.01 9.83
C ASN A 70 37.97 19.45 11.28
N ASP A 71 37.34 20.62 11.45
CA ASP A 71 36.97 21.20 12.74
C ASP A 71 35.43 21.13 12.96
N ARG A 72 34.83 20.01 12.58
CA ARG A 72 33.40 19.68 12.71
C ARG A 72 33.17 18.64 13.81
N LEU A 73 32.19 18.89 14.67
CA LEU A 73 31.68 17.93 15.67
C LEU A 73 30.24 17.57 15.34
N ASP A 74 29.98 16.29 15.11
CA ASP A 74 28.60 15.81 15.00
C ASP A 74 27.97 15.73 16.38
N LEU A 75 26.83 16.40 16.54
CA LEU A 75 26.15 16.50 17.80
C LEU A 75 25.16 15.34 17.96
N LYS A 76 25.28 14.63 19.08
CA LYS A 76 24.34 13.59 19.49
C LYS A 76 23.57 14.07 20.73
N PHE A 77 22.35 14.54 20.51
CA PHE A 77 21.47 14.99 21.59
C PHE A 77 20.85 13.79 22.31
N ARG A 78 20.83 13.85 23.65
CA ARG A 78 20.25 12.87 24.57
C ARG A 78 19.34 13.59 25.56
N GLN A 79 18.43 12.85 26.20
CA GLN A 79 17.56 13.42 27.24
C GLN A 79 18.37 13.78 28.49
N ASP A 80 18.12 14.98 29.02
CA ASP A 80 18.78 15.55 30.20
C ASP A 80 17.71 15.89 31.25
N GLU A 81 17.85 15.37 32.46
CA GLU A 81 16.79 15.35 33.49
C GLU A 81 16.31 16.75 33.92
N GLU A 82 17.15 17.79 33.79
CA GLU A 82 16.83 19.13 34.28
C GLU A 82 16.33 20.09 33.20
N ARG A 83 16.74 19.93 31.93
CA ARG A 83 16.59 21.00 30.91
C ARG A 83 16.11 20.56 29.53
N GLY A 84 15.69 19.31 29.37
CA GLY A 84 15.14 18.78 28.12
C GLY A 84 16.13 17.85 27.43
N PHE A 85 16.88 18.36 26.44
CA PHE A 85 17.84 17.55 25.67
C PHE A 85 19.20 18.23 25.55
N ALA A 86 20.27 17.46 25.66
CA ALA A 86 21.64 17.95 25.61
C ALA A 86 22.58 17.07 24.78
N ALA A 87 23.51 17.72 24.06
CA ALA A 87 24.66 17.08 23.42
C ALA A 87 25.94 17.38 24.22
N TYR A 88 26.82 16.40 24.28
CA TYR A 88 28.04 16.44 25.09
C TYR A 88 29.26 16.27 24.17
N PHE A 89 30.24 17.19 24.26
CA PHE A 89 31.44 17.15 23.43
C PHE A 89 32.66 17.76 24.14
N ALA A 90 33.85 17.44 23.64
CA ALA A 90 35.11 17.95 24.14
C ALA A 90 35.76 18.86 23.11
N ILE A 91 36.41 19.93 23.59
CA ILE A 91 37.24 20.82 22.80
C ILE A 91 38.66 20.74 23.36
N ASN A 92 39.64 20.45 22.50
CA ASN A 92 41.02 20.21 22.94
C ASN A 92 41.90 21.47 22.89
N GLU A 93 41.48 22.50 22.17
CA GLU A 93 42.23 23.74 21.95
C GLU A 93 41.32 24.97 22.09
N PRO A 94 41.85 26.16 22.41
CA PRO A 94 41.04 27.37 22.51
C PRO A 94 40.32 27.71 21.20
N VAL A 95 38.99 27.83 21.26
CA VAL A 95 38.12 28.10 20.10
C VAL A 95 37.78 29.59 20.03
N TYR A 96 37.89 30.14 18.82
CA TYR A 96 37.71 31.55 18.45
C TYR A 96 36.42 31.82 17.70
N LYS A 97 35.77 30.83 17.07
CA LYS A 97 34.44 30.98 16.46
C LYS A 97 33.67 29.66 16.59
N LEU A 98 32.34 29.75 16.66
CA LEU A 98 31.45 28.60 16.63
C LEU A 98 30.36 28.84 15.58
N ARG A 99 30.01 27.80 14.85
CA ARG A 99 28.85 27.77 13.96
C ARG A 99 28.08 26.50 14.21
N PHE A 100 26.80 26.65 14.52
CA PHE A 100 25.89 25.52 14.59
C PHE A 100 25.22 25.37 13.23
N ASP A 101 25.29 24.18 12.65
CA ASP A 101 24.69 23.87 11.36
C ASP A 101 23.56 22.85 11.55
N PRO A 102 22.29 23.27 11.41
CA PRO A 102 21.18 22.34 11.36
C PRO A 102 21.17 21.64 9.99
N ILE A 103 21.24 20.30 9.98
CA ILE A 103 21.16 19.36 8.82
C ILE A 103 21.07 20.03 7.44
N GLU A 104 22.08 19.78 6.59
CA GLU A 104 22.19 20.31 5.22
C GLU A 104 20.85 20.35 4.46
N GLY A 105 20.40 21.55 4.10
CA GLY A 105 19.32 21.79 3.13
C GLY A 105 17.92 22.03 3.70
N GLY A 106 17.70 21.96 5.01
CA GLY A 106 16.38 22.21 5.61
C GLY A 106 16.21 23.63 6.15
N ARG A 107 15.29 24.43 5.61
CA ARG A 107 14.74 25.59 6.33
C ARG A 107 13.96 25.08 7.54
N ILE A 108 14.56 25.11 8.73
CA ILE A 108 13.90 24.75 9.98
C ILE A 108 13.48 26.03 10.71
N THR A 109 12.18 26.29 10.78
CA THR A 109 11.60 27.26 11.70
C THR A 109 11.61 26.65 13.10
N PHE A 110 12.53 27.06 13.95
CA PHE A 110 12.57 26.62 15.34
C PHE A 110 11.49 27.32 16.16
N SER A 111 10.78 26.56 17.01
CA SER A 111 10.01 27.11 18.13
C SER A 111 10.76 26.98 19.46
N ALA A 112 12.08 26.78 19.40
CA ALA A 112 12.91 26.73 20.60
C ALA A 112 13.26 28.15 21.07
N ARG A 113 13.12 28.41 22.38
CA ARG A 113 13.44 29.73 22.95
C ARG A 113 14.95 29.98 23.09
N GLY A 114 15.78 28.93 23.01
CA GLY A 114 17.20 29.03 22.67
C GLY A 114 18.09 27.84 23.06
N PHE A 115 19.33 27.81 22.58
CA PHE A 115 20.35 26.81 22.94
C PHE A 115 21.30 27.30 24.04
N LEU A 116 21.55 26.46 25.04
CA LEU A 116 22.40 26.71 26.19
C LEU A 116 23.73 25.95 26.11
N LEU A 117 24.85 26.63 25.92
CA LEU A 117 26.18 26.02 26.02
C LEU A 117 26.74 26.21 27.45
N GLU A 118 27.29 25.17 28.07
CA GLU A 118 27.86 25.18 29.41
C GLU A 118 29.17 24.38 29.46
N ARG A 119 30.15 24.85 30.23
CA ARG A 119 31.39 24.08 30.49
C ARG A 119 31.17 23.14 31.68
N LEU A 120 31.58 21.89 31.54
CA LEU A 120 31.49 20.87 32.58
C LEU A 120 32.85 20.67 33.26
N ASP A 121 32.82 20.21 34.51
CA ASP A 121 34.00 19.64 35.15
C ASP A 121 34.20 18.16 34.76
N GLU A 122 35.32 17.58 35.20
CA GLU A 122 35.69 16.21 34.83
C GLU A 122 34.78 15.14 35.47
N ALA A 123 34.16 15.45 36.62
CA ALA A 123 33.22 14.56 37.30
C ALA A 123 31.88 14.51 36.56
N ASP A 124 31.33 15.67 36.19
CA ASP A 124 30.09 15.82 35.41
C ASP A 124 30.24 15.22 34.01
N TRP A 125 31.40 15.41 33.37
CA TRP A 125 31.71 14.77 32.09
C TRP A 125 31.78 13.25 32.20
N SER A 126 32.40 12.72 33.25
CA SER A 126 32.50 11.28 33.50
C SER A 126 31.14 10.66 33.77
N ALA A 127 30.27 11.35 34.53
CA ALA A 127 28.88 10.96 34.76
C ALA A 127 28.06 10.94 33.46
N ALA A 128 28.22 11.93 32.59
CA ALA A 128 27.53 11.99 31.29
C ALA A 128 28.00 10.92 30.27
N ARG A 129 29.23 10.41 30.42
CA ARG A 129 29.77 9.31 29.58
C ARG A 129 29.42 7.92 30.08
N ALA A 130 29.09 7.75 31.36
CA ALA A 130 28.52 6.50 31.84
C ALA A 130 27.23 6.24 31.03
N ARG A 131 27.10 5.07 30.40
CA ARG A 131 25.87 4.70 29.68
C ARG A 131 24.69 5.00 30.60
N PRO A 132 23.64 5.70 30.13
CA PRO A 132 22.44 5.80 30.93
C PRO A 132 21.90 4.39 31.07
N VAL A 133 22.13 3.78 32.24
CA VAL A 133 21.13 2.88 32.80
C VAL A 133 19.94 3.81 32.98
N HIS A 134 18.98 3.74 32.06
CA HIS A 134 17.74 4.48 32.21
C HIS A 134 17.31 4.35 33.67
N PRO A 135 17.17 5.45 34.42
CA PRO A 135 16.55 5.34 35.72
C PRO A 135 15.20 4.71 35.42
N ARG A 136 14.99 3.50 35.95
CA ARG A 136 13.67 2.88 36.00
C ARG A 136 12.79 3.93 36.68
N ARG A 137 12.09 4.76 35.90
CA ARG A 137 10.94 5.48 36.41
C ARG A 137 9.98 4.37 36.81
N ARG A 138 10.03 3.99 38.09
CA ARG A 138 8.89 3.39 38.77
C ARG A 138 7.80 4.45 38.67
N TYR A 139 7.07 4.41 37.56
CA TYR A 139 5.68 4.79 37.62
C TYR A 139 5.05 3.76 38.55
N GLU A 140 4.71 4.17 39.77
CA GLU A 140 3.75 3.45 40.59
C GLU A 140 2.38 3.55 39.89
N LYS A 141 2.23 2.87 38.75
CA LYS A 141 0.95 2.55 38.13
C LYS A 141 0.52 1.22 38.75
N GLY A 142 -0.68 1.21 39.34
CA GLY A 142 -1.12 0.18 40.28
C GLY A 142 -1.12 -1.25 39.72
N ASP A 143 -0.99 -2.22 40.62
CA ASP A 143 -1.23 -3.64 40.34
C ASP A 143 -2.63 -3.79 39.68
N GLY A 144 -2.67 -4.12 38.38
CA GLY A 144 -3.91 -4.33 37.62
C GLY A 144 -3.96 -3.78 36.18
N GLU A 145 -2.99 -2.99 35.74
CA GLU A 145 -2.91 -2.55 34.34
C GLU A 145 -2.34 -3.65 33.41
N LEU A 146 -2.93 -3.79 32.21
CA LEU A 146 -2.54 -4.79 31.20
C LEU A 146 -1.09 -4.57 30.76
N ARG A 147 -0.25 -5.61 30.83
CA ARG A 147 1.10 -5.62 30.26
C ARG A 147 1.07 -6.14 28.83
N LEU A 148 1.29 -5.24 27.87
CA LEU A 148 1.26 -5.52 26.44
C LEU A 148 2.69 -5.54 25.89
N LEU A 149 3.11 -6.68 25.33
CA LEU A 149 4.35 -6.79 24.59
C LEU A 149 4.07 -6.70 23.09
N VAL A 150 4.54 -5.64 22.43
CA VAL A 150 4.36 -5.43 20.99
C VAL A 150 5.64 -5.81 20.25
N ASN A 151 5.52 -6.61 19.20
CA ASN A 151 6.64 -6.93 18.32
C ASN A 151 6.67 -6.01 17.11
N LEU A 152 7.71 -5.16 17.05
CA LEU A 152 8.05 -4.31 15.93
C LEU A 152 9.47 -4.61 15.41
N PHE A 153 10.01 -5.81 15.67
CA PHE A 153 11.36 -6.20 15.25
C PHE A 153 11.57 -5.98 13.74
N ARG A 154 10.57 -6.34 12.93
CA ARG A 154 10.60 -6.23 11.46
C ARG A 154 10.18 -4.87 10.92
N LEU A 155 10.01 -3.86 11.78
CA LEU A 155 9.71 -2.51 11.34
C LEU A 155 10.85 -1.99 10.45
N LEU A 156 10.50 -1.56 9.24
CA LEU A 156 11.47 -1.00 8.30
C LEU A 156 12.01 0.34 8.83
N PRO A 157 13.29 0.68 8.55
CA PRO A 157 13.85 1.98 8.89
C PRO A 157 13.01 3.13 8.32
N ALA A 158 12.84 4.21 9.08
CA ALA A 158 11.98 5.35 8.71
C ALA A 158 12.30 5.95 7.32
N HIS A 159 13.59 6.02 6.94
CA HIS A 159 14.03 6.56 5.64
C HIS A 159 13.73 5.63 4.45
N LYS A 160 13.35 4.37 4.67
CA LYS A 160 12.98 3.42 3.60
C LYS A 160 11.50 3.45 3.25
N GLY A 161 10.76 4.40 3.81
CA GLY A 161 9.32 4.49 3.68
C GLY A 161 8.65 3.48 4.60
N ALA A 162 8.05 3.98 5.68
CA ALA A 162 7.35 3.16 6.66
C ALA A 162 6.09 2.47 6.08
N GLY A 163 5.59 2.94 4.93
CA GLY A 163 4.30 2.49 4.36
C GLY A 163 3.14 2.66 5.35
N GLY A 164 2.01 2.02 5.07
CA GLY A 164 0.87 2.03 6.00
C GLY A 164 1.17 1.30 7.33
N ALA A 165 1.93 0.20 7.27
CA ALA A 165 2.24 -0.63 8.44
C ALA A 165 3.18 0.07 9.44
N GLY A 166 4.18 0.82 8.97
CA GLY A 166 5.07 1.55 9.87
C GLY A 166 4.42 2.81 10.44
N ARG A 167 3.48 3.46 9.72
CA ARG A 167 2.67 4.55 10.31
C ARG A 167 1.78 4.06 11.44
N LEU A 168 1.19 2.89 11.24
CA LEU A 168 0.44 2.19 12.28
C LEU A 168 1.32 1.86 13.49
N ALA A 169 2.55 1.40 13.26
CA ALA A 169 3.52 1.19 14.33
C ALA A 169 3.83 2.49 15.11
N LEU A 170 4.04 3.62 14.44
CA LEU A 170 4.25 4.92 15.11
C LEU A 170 3.03 5.37 15.93
N ALA A 171 1.82 5.14 15.41
CA ALA A 171 0.59 5.43 16.14
C ALA A 171 0.46 4.60 17.42
N PHE A 172 0.88 3.33 17.40
CA PHE A 172 0.95 2.50 18.60
C PHE A 172 1.93 3.04 19.64
N LEU A 173 3.13 3.43 19.21
CA LEU A 173 4.14 4.01 20.11
C LEU A 173 3.65 5.31 20.74
N ARG A 174 2.83 6.07 20.02
CA ARG A 174 2.32 7.37 20.48
C ARG A 174 1.21 7.25 21.52
N PHE A 175 0.26 6.32 21.34
CA PHE A 175 -1.00 6.32 22.11
C PHE A 175 -1.23 5.09 22.98
N LEU A 176 -0.60 3.93 22.73
CA LEU A 176 -0.80 2.74 23.58
C LEU A 176 -0.41 2.97 25.05
N PRO A 177 0.63 3.74 25.41
CA PRO A 177 0.99 4.01 26.80
C PRO A 177 -0.10 4.73 27.62
N GLU A 178 -1.09 5.35 26.95
CA GLU A 178 -2.26 5.93 27.61
C GLU A 178 -3.21 4.85 28.18
N PHE A 179 -3.18 3.63 27.65
CA PHE A 179 -4.19 2.59 27.92
C PHE A 179 -3.62 1.29 28.52
N ALA A 180 -2.32 1.04 28.37
CA ALA A 180 -1.64 -0.17 28.83
C ALA A 180 -0.18 0.09 29.25
N ASN A 181 0.42 -0.85 29.98
CA ASN A 181 1.85 -0.88 30.19
C ASN A 181 2.50 -1.56 28.98
N VAL A 182 3.25 -0.78 28.18
CA VAL A 182 3.71 -1.20 26.86
C VAL A 182 5.20 -1.43 26.86
N ARG A 183 5.59 -2.63 26.44
CA ARG A 183 6.95 -2.97 26.06
C ARG A 183 7.00 -3.27 24.57
N VAL A 184 8.01 -2.78 23.88
CA VAL A 184 8.12 -2.94 22.43
C VAL A 184 9.47 -3.54 22.07
N VAL A 185 9.44 -4.64 21.33
CA VAL A 185 10.65 -5.24 20.76
C VAL A 185 10.93 -4.61 19.40
N ILE A 186 12.15 -4.11 19.21
CA ILE A 186 12.62 -3.51 17.96
C ILE A 186 14.00 -4.08 17.60
N ALA A 187 14.33 -4.09 16.31
CA ALA A 187 15.68 -4.38 15.85
C ALA A 187 16.62 -3.18 16.04
N ASP A 188 17.92 -3.44 16.13
CA ASP A 188 18.97 -2.44 16.39
C ASP A 188 18.93 -1.23 15.45
N HIS A 189 18.56 -1.41 14.18
CA HIS A 189 18.49 -0.32 13.21
C HIS A 189 17.37 0.71 13.49
N ASN A 190 16.49 0.44 14.45
CA ASN A 190 15.44 1.33 14.92
C ASN A 190 15.69 1.90 16.32
N GLU A 191 16.91 1.80 16.87
CA GLU A 191 17.29 2.33 18.20
C GLU A 191 16.90 3.81 18.40
N SER A 192 16.85 4.61 17.33
CA SER A 192 16.44 6.01 17.40
C SER A 192 15.03 6.21 17.99
N LEU A 193 14.12 5.23 17.84
CA LEU A 193 12.76 5.28 18.39
C LEU A 193 12.74 5.38 19.91
N VAL A 194 13.76 4.85 20.60
CA VAL A 194 13.88 4.92 22.07
C VAL A 194 13.88 6.36 22.56
N SER A 195 14.57 7.24 21.82
CA SER A 195 14.64 8.66 22.15
C SER A 195 13.39 9.44 21.72
N GLU A 196 12.63 8.92 20.75
CA GLU A 196 11.44 9.56 20.20
C GLU A 196 10.19 9.29 21.05
N PHE A 197 10.10 8.11 21.67
CA PHE A 197 8.96 7.68 22.49
C PHE A 197 9.39 7.32 23.91
N PRO A 198 9.75 8.31 24.75
CA PRO A 198 10.30 8.06 26.10
C PRO A 198 9.31 7.44 27.09
N GLU A 199 8.02 7.39 26.75
CA GLU A 199 6.97 6.75 27.55
C GLU A 199 6.83 5.25 27.26
N VAL A 200 7.55 4.72 26.28
CA VAL A 200 7.54 3.30 25.87
C VAL A 200 8.81 2.60 26.37
N GLU A 201 8.66 1.41 26.97
CA GLU A 201 9.80 0.56 27.29
C GLU A 201 10.25 -0.21 26.03
N PHE A 202 11.44 0.08 25.51
CA PHE A 202 11.98 -0.61 24.35
C PHE A 202 12.93 -1.74 24.73
N VAL A 203 12.85 -2.82 23.96
CA VAL A 203 13.78 -3.95 23.97
C VAL A 203 14.46 -3.99 22.61
N LEU A 204 15.78 -3.78 22.62
CA LEU A 204 16.61 -3.99 21.44
C LEU A 204 16.93 -5.49 21.35
N ALA A 205 16.52 -6.10 20.25
CA ALA A 205 16.81 -7.49 19.93
C ALA A 205 17.71 -7.55 18.69
N SER A 206 18.63 -8.51 18.69
CA SER A 206 19.52 -8.77 17.57
C SER A 206 18.95 -9.84 16.65
N THR A 207 18.13 -10.75 17.19
CA THR A 207 17.47 -11.83 16.45
C THR A 207 16.03 -12.01 16.91
N GLU A 208 15.18 -12.50 16.01
CA GLU A 208 13.77 -12.78 16.29
C GLU A 208 13.58 -14.22 16.80
N THR A 209 14.36 -14.61 17.81
CA THR A 209 14.39 -15.97 18.37
C THR A 209 13.64 -16.05 19.70
N PHE A 210 13.16 -17.25 20.05
CA PHE A 210 12.49 -17.47 21.34
C PHE A 210 13.41 -17.12 22.53
N SER A 211 14.71 -17.43 22.44
CA SER A 211 15.65 -17.17 23.54
C SER A 211 15.81 -15.68 23.85
N GLU A 212 15.78 -14.80 22.86
CA GLU A 212 15.83 -13.34 23.10
C GLU A 212 14.50 -12.80 23.64
N PHE A 213 13.38 -13.46 23.30
CA PHE A 213 12.04 -12.99 23.65
C PHE A 213 11.52 -13.58 24.97
N GLU A 214 12.11 -14.66 25.49
CA GLU A 214 11.56 -15.48 26.58
C GLU A 214 11.24 -14.66 27.84
N GLU A 215 12.18 -13.83 28.30
CA GLU A 215 11.96 -12.97 29.48
C GLU A 215 10.80 -11.99 29.27
N HIS A 216 10.69 -11.43 28.07
CA HIS A 216 9.66 -10.45 27.75
C HIS A 216 8.28 -11.12 27.59
N LEU A 217 8.25 -12.32 27.02
CA LEU A 217 7.05 -13.16 26.97
C LEU A 217 6.60 -13.61 28.36
N ASN A 218 7.52 -13.77 29.32
CA ASN A 218 7.20 -14.02 30.73
C ASN A 218 6.62 -12.79 31.44
N TRP A 219 7.01 -11.60 31.00
CA TRP A 219 6.57 -10.34 31.57
C TRP A 219 5.16 -9.94 31.12
N CYS A 220 4.74 -10.28 29.89
CA CYS A 220 3.48 -9.78 29.33
C CYS A 220 2.25 -10.59 29.75
N ASP A 221 1.11 -9.92 29.85
CA ASP A 221 -0.21 -10.55 29.93
C ASP A 221 -0.72 -10.89 28.53
N CYS A 222 -0.41 -10.05 27.54
CA CYS A 222 -0.73 -10.26 26.15
C CYS A 222 0.48 -9.91 25.26
N TYR A 223 0.81 -10.83 24.35
CA TYR A 223 1.72 -10.60 23.26
C TYR A 223 0.95 -10.15 22.02
N PHE A 224 1.44 -9.11 21.35
CA PHE A 224 0.83 -8.56 20.14
C PHE A 224 1.84 -8.50 19.01
N ASP A 225 1.59 -9.27 17.96
CA ASP A 225 2.31 -9.15 16.69
C ASP A 225 1.41 -8.48 15.66
N PHE A 226 1.86 -7.32 15.21
CA PHE A 226 1.08 -6.48 14.31
C PHE A 226 1.41 -6.73 12.84
N LEU A 227 2.63 -7.18 12.53
CA LEU A 227 3.00 -7.48 11.15
C LEU A 227 2.51 -8.90 10.84
N ASN A 228 1.96 -9.11 9.63
CA ASN A 228 1.16 -10.30 9.24
C ASN A 228 1.76 -11.71 9.50
N GLY A 229 2.96 -11.84 10.07
CA GLY A 229 3.54 -13.10 10.50
C GLY A 229 3.80 -13.08 12.00
N LEU A 230 3.14 -13.99 12.73
CA LEU A 230 3.41 -14.20 14.14
C LEU A 230 4.84 -14.70 14.35
N ARG A 231 5.63 -13.94 15.09
CA ARG A 231 7.02 -14.26 15.44
C ARG A 231 7.29 -14.10 16.93
N PRO A 232 8.37 -14.68 17.49
CA PRO A 232 9.18 -15.76 16.91
C PRO A 232 8.29 -16.95 16.52
N SER A 233 8.77 -17.82 15.61
CA SER A 233 7.96 -18.93 15.05
C SER A 233 7.42 -19.92 16.10
N TYR A 234 7.85 -19.81 17.35
CA TYR A 234 7.30 -20.52 18.49
C TYR A 234 6.98 -19.55 19.63
N ILE A 235 5.71 -19.52 20.03
CA ILE A 235 5.23 -18.79 21.21
C ILE A 235 4.54 -19.78 22.15
N PRO A 236 5.02 -19.95 23.41
CA PRO A 236 4.46 -20.91 24.36
C PRO A 236 2.95 -20.73 24.55
N ARG A 237 2.20 -21.84 24.65
CA ARG A 237 0.72 -21.79 24.75
C ARG A 237 0.18 -20.99 25.95
N ARG A 238 0.97 -20.82 27.00
CA ARG A 238 0.62 -20.00 28.17
C ARG A 238 0.56 -18.50 27.87
N VAL A 239 1.25 -18.04 26.82
CA VAL A 239 1.23 -16.63 26.41
C VAL A 239 -0.02 -16.37 25.58
N VAL A 240 -0.83 -15.39 25.98
CA VAL A 240 -1.97 -14.90 25.20
C VAL A 240 -1.43 -14.18 23.98
N VAL A 241 -1.93 -14.53 22.80
CA VAL A 241 -1.52 -13.91 21.54
C VAL A 241 -2.69 -13.16 20.93
N LEU A 242 -2.49 -11.86 20.73
CA LEU A 242 -3.24 -11.01 19.83
C LEU A 242 -2.46 -10.94 18.52
N ALA A 243 -3.11 -11.16 17.38
CA ALA A 243 -2.46 -11.03 16.08
C ALA A 243 -3.33 -10.19 15.14
N CYS A 244 -2.71 -9.31 14.36
CA CYS A 244 -3.40 -8.52 13.34
C CYS A 244 -3.23 -9.17 11.97
N VAL A 245 -4.34 -9.36 11.24
CA VAL A 245 -4.32 -9.74 9.83
C VAL A 245 -4.83 -8.54 9.03
N LEU A 246 -3.92 -7.89 8.31
CA LEU A 246 -4.24 -6.64 7.59
C LEU A 246 -5.16 -6.87 6.40
N ASP A 247 -4.97 -7.98 5.68
CA ASP A 247 -5.85 -8.36 4.59
C ASP A 247 -5.74 -9.86 4.28
N LEU A 248 -6.79 -10.38 3.65
CA LEU A 248 -6.81 -11.70 3.03
C LEU A 248 -6.84 -11.60 1.51
N GLN A 249 -6.08 -10.66 0.92
CA GLN A 249 -6.08 -10.40 -0.52
C GLN A 249 -5.78 -11.66 -1.34
N HIS A 250 -4.81 -12.46 -0.88
CA HIS A 250 -4.41 -13.72 -1.52
C HIS A 250 -5.53 -14.77 -1.56
N MET A 251 -6.53 -14.69 -0.69
CA MET A 251 -7.70 -15.57 -0.72
C MET A 251 -8.75 -15.10 -1.72
N ARG A 252 -8.88 -13.78 -1.93
CA ARG A 252 -9.88 -13.18 -2.83
C ARG A 252 -9.36 -13.00 -4.26
N LEU A 253 -8.08 -12.67 -4.43
CA LEU A 253 -7.41 -12.42 -5.70
C LEU A 253 -6.11 -13.25 -5.79
N PRO A 254 -6.19 -14.59 -5.73
CA PRO A 254 -5.01 -15.45 -5.69
C PRO A 254 -4.10 -15.32 -6.91
N THR A 255 -4.65 -14.91 -8.05
CA THR A 255 -3.93 -14.79 -9.33
C THR A 255 -3.02 -13.57 -9.41
N LEU A 256 -3.11 -12.65 -8.45
CA LEU A 256 -2.15 -11.57 -8.29
C LEU A 256 -0.85 -12.00 -7.60
N PHE A 257 -0.76 -13.26 -7.16
CA PHE A 257 0.37 -13.82 -6.44
C PHE A 257 0.93 -15.03 -7.20
N SER A 258 2.25 -15.21 -7.14
CA SER A 258 2.87 -16.45 -7.56
C SER A 258 2.48 -17.59 -6.62
N GLN A 259 2.55 -18.83 -7.11
CA GLN A 259 2.26 -20.02 -6.31
C GLN A 259 3.11 -20.09 -5.02
N ASN A 260 4.38 -19.70 -5.10
CA ASN A 260 5.27 -19.64 -3.94
C ASN A 260 4.84 -18.58 -2.91
N GLU A 261 4.41 -17.39 -3.36
CA GLU A 261 3.87 -16.35 -2.46
C GLU A 261 2.58 -16.81 -1.78
N LEU A 262 1.69 -17.49 -2.52
CA LEU A 262 0.47 -18.08 -1.95
C LEU A 262 0.81 -19.09 -0.86
N GLU A 263 1.72 -20.03 -1.13
CA GLU A 263 2.13 -21.05 -0.15
C GLU A 263 2.78 -20.44 1.10
N ILE A 264 3.63 -19.43 0.95
CA ILE A 264 4.24 -18.70 2.07
C ILE A 264 3.15 -17.99 2.88
N ARG A 265 2.25 -17.24 2.24
CA ARG A 265 1.17 -16.51 2.92
C ARG A 265 0.23 -17.47 3.65
N LEU A 266 -0.19 -18.56 3.01
CA LEU A 266 -1.03 -19.59 3.63
C LEU A 266 -0.36 -20.19 4.87
N ARG A 267 0.96 -20.43 4.82
CA ARG A 267 1.72 -20.96 5.95
C ARG A 267 1.84 -19.94 7.07
N GLU A 268 2.28 -18.71 6.77
CA GLU A 268 2.55 -17.68 7.78
C GLU A 268 1.27 -17.15 8.41
N TYR A 269 0.26 -16.84 7.59
CA TYR A 269 -1.01 -16.32 8.08
C TYR A 269 -1.78 -17.45 8.75
N GLY A 270 -1.74 -18.67 8.18
CA GLY A 270 -2.34 -19.86 8.80
C GLY A 270 -1.78 -20.14 10.20
N TYR A 271 -0.46 -19.98 10.40
CA TYR A 271 0.14 -20.08 11.73
C TYR A 271 -0.37 -18.98 12.68
N ALA A 272 -0.36 -17.71 12.25
CA ALA A 272 -0.85 -16.60 13.06
C ALA A 272 -2.33 -16.76 13.44
N ILE A 273 -3.18 -17.06 12.46
CA ILE A 273 -4.62 -17.31 12.60
C ILE A 273 -4.90 -18.52 13.50
N GLY A 274 -4.10 -19.58 13.38
CA GLY A 274 -4.21 -20.78 14.19
C GLY A 274 -3.77 -20.56 15.65
N ARG A 275 -2.69 -19.80 15.86
CA ARG A 275 -2.08 -19.59 17.18
C ARG A 275 -2.73 -18.47 17.99
N ALA A 276 -3.31 -17.46 17.35
CA ALA A 276 -3.87 -16.32 18.05
C ALA A 276 -5.05 -16.70 18.95
N ASN A 277 -5.06 -16.18 20.18
CA ASN A 277 -6.18 -16.25 21.11
C ASN A 277 -7.32 -15.33 20.67
N ARG A 278 -6.97 -14.23 19.99
CA ARG A 278 -7.89 -13.29 19.35
C ARG A 278 -7.21 -12.65 18.15
N LEU A 279 -7.97 -12.41 17.10
CA LEU A 279 -7.50 -11.76 15.89
C LEU A 279 -8.00 -10.31 15.86
N ILE A 280 -7.19 -9.42 15.30
CA ILE A 280 -7.61 -8.10 14.86
C ILE A 280 -7.82 -8.13 13.35
N ALA A 281 -8.99 -7.67 12.92
CA ALA A 281 -9.27 -7.29 11.54
C ALA A 281 -9.36 -5.77 11.45
N ILE A 282 -8.84 -5.19 10.35
CA ILE A 282 -8.82 -3.73 10.18
C ILE A 282 -10.15 -3.15 9.68
N SER A 283 -11.14 -3.99 9.39
CA SER A 283 -12.48 -3.64 8.94
C SER A 283 -13.45 -4.79 9.22
N ASP A 284 -14.75 -4.50 9.22
CA ASP A 284 -15.81 -5.51 9.29
C ASP A 284 -15.71 -6.47 8.08
N TYR A 285 -15.36 -5.94 6.90
CA TYR A 285 -15.11 -6.76 5.71
C TYR A 285 -13.99 -7.80 5.92
N GLU A 286 -12.85 -7.43 6.50
CA GLU A 286 -11.79 -8.40 6.78
C GLU A 286 -12.16 -9.36 7.92
N SER A 287 -12.97 -8.93 8.89
CA SER A 287 -13.56 -9.81 9.90
C SER A 287 -14.46 -10.87 9.28
N GLU A 288 -15.27 -10.48 8.29
CA GLU A 288 -16.07 -11.42 7.49
C GLU A 288 -15.20 -12.36 6.65
N ASN A 289 -14.12 -11.88 6.03
CA ASN A 289 -13.19 -12.75 5.31
C ASN A 289 -12.55 -13.80 6.24
N LEU A 290 -12.13 -13.42 7.46
CA LEU A 290 -11.59 -14.36 8.45
C LEU A 290 -12.62 -15.41 8.87
N ARG A 291 -13.88 -15.01 9.04
CA ARG A 291 -14.98 -15.94 9.31
C ARG A 291 -15.21 -16.88 8.13
N TYR A 292 -15.26 -16.35 6.92
CA TYR A 292 -15.56 -17.10 5.70
C TYR A 292 -14.48 -18.13 5.35
N PHE A 293 -13.20 -17.72 5.34
CA PHE A 293 -12.09 -18.57 4.91
C PHE A 293 -11.48 -19.44 6.02
N TYR A 294 -11.62 -19.03 7.28
CA TYR A 294 -10.95 -19.71 8.40
C TYR A 294 -11.89 -20.10 9.55
N GLY A 295 -13.20 -19.82 9.45
CA GLY A 295 -14.18 -20.13 10.50
C GLY A 295 -13.96 -19.37 11.80
N LYS A 296 -13.18 -18.27 11.79
CA LYS A 296 -12.81 -17.54 12.99
C LYS A 296 -13.90 -16.57 13.41
N THR A 297 -14.31 -16.67 14.68
CA THR A 297 -15.32 -15.81 15.32
C THR A 297 -14.73 -14.97 16.45
N ASN A 298 -13.55 -15.33 16.96
CA ASN A 298 -12.78 -14.58 17.94
C ASN A 298 -11.98 -13.44 17.30
N VAL A 299 -12.69 -12.53 16.62
CA VAL A 299 -12.11 -11.40 15.88
C VAL A 299 -12.66 -10.10 16.46
N SER A 300 -11.77 -9.15 16.76
CA SER A 300 -12.11 -7.77 17.11
C SER A 300 -11.80 -6.87 15.91
N VAL A 301 -12.70 -5.96 15.58
CA VAL A 301 -12.50 -4.99 14.49
C VAL A 301 -11.84 -3.75 15.08
N VAL A 302 -10.70 -3.36 14.52
CA VAL A 302 -9.95 -2.17 14.93
C VAL A 302 -9.68 -1.34 13.69
N HIS A 303 -10.39 -0.23 13.53
CA HIS A 303 -10.23 0.63 12.35
C HIS A 303 -8.93 1.43 12.42
N LEU A 304 -8.28 1.63 11.26
CA LEU A 304 -7.06 2.42 11.16
C LEU A 304 -7.36 3.93 11.13
N SER A 305 -6.31 4.76 11.08
CA SER A 305 -6.41 6.21 10.93
C SER A 305 -5.89 6.70 9.56
N GLY A 306 -6.23 7.95 9.23
CA GLY A 306 -5.58 8.75 8.18
C GLY A 306 -4.36 9.46 8.77
N PHE A 307 -3.26 8.71 8.92
CA PHE A 307 -2.08 9.12 9.68
C PHE A 307 -1.48 10.45 9.19
N ALA A 308 -1.32 10.60 7.87
CA ALA A 308 -0.66 11.77 7.30
C ALA A 308 -1.53 13.04 7.46
N ALA A 309 -2.85 12.91 7.32
CA ALA A 309 -3.76 14.02 7.55
C ALA A 309 -3.88 14.36 9.05
N GLU A 310 -3.88 13.37 9.93
CA GLU A 310 -3.90 13.55 11.38
C GLU A 310 -2.68 14.35 11.86
N ASP A 311 -1.46 13.90 11.51
CA ASP A 311 -0.21 14.61 11.82
C ASP A 311 -0.24 16.04 11.24
N PHE A 312 -0.71 16.20 10.00
CA PHE A 312 -0.83 17.53 9.38
C PHE A 312 -1.80 18.45 10.11
N ILE A 313 -2.98 17.95 10.53
CA ILE A 313 -4.01 18.73 11.24
C ILE A 313 -3.46 19.24 12.57
N GLU A 314 -2.76 18.38 13.30
CA GLU A 314 -2.19 18.72 14.60
C GLU A 314 -1.09 19.79 14.49
N ASP A 315 -0.23 19.69 13.48
CA ASP A 315 0.81 20.68 13.21
C ASP A 315 0.23 22.01 12.67
N HIS A 316 -0.94 21.98 12.02
CA HIS A 316 -1.50 23.12 11.27
C HIS A 316 -3.00 23.40 11.56
N PRO A 317 -3.41 23.58 12.83
CA PRO A 317 -4.83 23.63 13.20
C PRO A 317 -5.58 24.82 12.57
N ARG A 318 -4.89 25.94 12.30
CA ARG A 318 -5.48 27.15 11.71
C ARG A 318 -5.65 27.07 10.18
N THR A 319 -4.91 26.21 9.50
CA THR A 319 -4.84 26.14 8.03
C THR A 319 -6.02 25.40 7.40
N ILE A 320 -6.81 24.72 8.24
CA ILE A 320 -7.95 23.87 7.84
C ILE A 320 -9.29 24.61 7.97
N LEU A 321 -9.30 25.69 8.76
CA LEU A 321 -10.45 26.55 9.01
C LEU A 321 -10.72 27.56 7.89
N ARG A 322 -9.80 27.74 6.94
CA ARG A 322 -9.97 28.65 5.80
C ARG A 322 -10.16 27.84 4.51
N PRO A 323 -11.39 27.76 3.97
CA PRO A 323 -11.58 27.29 2.60
C PRO A 323 -10.79 28.21 1.68
N LYS A 324 -9.79 27.69 0.97
CA LYS A 324 -9.18 28.43 -0.15
C LYS A 324 -10.20 28.46 -1.30
N PRO A 325 -10.25 29.55 -2.09
CA PRO A 325 -11.03 29.55 -3.32
C PRO A 325 -10.61 28.35 -4.20
N TYR A 326 -11.59 27.59 -4.69
CA TYR A 326 -11.45 26.34 -5.41
C TYR A 326 -10.77 26.56 -6.78
N HIS A 327 -9.45 26.73 -6.81
CA HIS A 327 -8.64 26.63 -8.03
C HIS A 327 -7.98 25.25 -8.07
N LYS A 328 -8.82 24.22 -8.14
CA LYS A 328 -8.38 22.83 -8.13
C LYS A 328 -8.08 22.38 -9.55
N THR A 329 -6.90 21.79 -9.75
CA THR A 329 -6.31 21.63 -11.09
C THR A 329 -6.21 20.20 -11.57
N HIS A 330 -6.45 19.21 -10.71
CA HIS A 330 -6.21 17.80 -11.01
C HIS A 330 -6.97 16.85 -10.09
N LEU A 331 -7.21 15.62 -10.53
CA LEU A 331 -7.54 14.48 -9.68
C LEU A 331 -6.25 13.80 -9.24
N ILE A 332 -6.25 13.19 -8.05
CA ILE A 332 -5.08 12.48 -7.53
C ILE A 332 -5.44 11.04 -7.19
N TYR A 333 -4.53 10.10 -7.44
CA TYR A 333 -4.60 8.74 -6.95
C TYR A 333 -3.30 8.34 -6.20
N PRO A 334 -3.32 8.36 -4.85
CA PRO A 334 -2.14 8.08 -4.05
C PRO A 334 -1.96 6.58 -3.79
N ALA A 335 -1.40 5.85 -4.77
CA ALA A 335 -1.24 4.41 -4.67
C ALA A 335 -0.06 3.88 -5.48
N VAL A 336 0.68 2.93 -4.88
CA VAL A 336 1.65 2.10 -5.61
C VAL A 336 0.91 1.29 -6.69
N PRO A 337 1.45 1.15 -7.92
CA PRO A 337 0.77 0.50 -9.04
C PRO A 337 0.77 -1.02 -8.95
N TRP A 338 0.20 -1.56 -7.87
CA TRP A 338 -0.09 -2.98 -7.73
C TRP A 338 -1.32 -3.35 -8.55
N GLY A 339 -1.42 -4.60 -9.03
CA GLY A 339 -2.52 -5.03 -9.92
C GLY A 339 -3.91 -4.73 -9.37
N HIS A 340 -4.12 -4.95 -8.06
CA HIS A 340 -5.40 -4.64 -7.40
C HIS A 340 -5.72 -3.15 -7.27
N LYS A 341 -4.74 -2.25 -7.46
CA LYS A 341 -4.95 -0.80 -7.42
C LYS A 341 -5.48 -0.24 -8.75
N ASN A 342 -5.52 -1.06 -9.81
CA ASN A 342 -6.30 -0.80 -11.02
C ASN A 342 -5.88 0.46 -11.83
N HIS A 343 -4.62 0.89 -11.74
CA HIS A 343 -4.11 2.08 -12.44
C HIS A 343 -4.29 2.03 -13.96
N GLU A 344 -4.14 0.84 -14.55
CA GLU A 344 -4.23 0.65 -16.01
C GLU A 344 -5.63 1.02 -16.54
N THR A 345 -6.68 0.59 -15.85
CA THR A 345 -8.08 0.92 -16.14
C THR A 345 -8.38 2.40 -15.97
N LEU A 346 -7.76 3.02 -14.97
CA LEU A 346 -7.89 4.45 -14.73
C LEU A 346 -7.27 5.24 -15.88
N ILE A 347 -6.10 4.82 -16.38
CA ILE A 347 -5.47 5.43 -17.56
C ILE A 347 -6.33 5.21 -18.81
N GLN A 348 -6.88 4.01 -19.01
CA GLN A 348 -7.81 3.72 -20.10
C GLN A 348 -9.08 4.60 -20.04
N ALA A 349 -9.59 4.88 -18.83
CA ALA A 349 -10.72 5.80 -18.65
C ALA A 349 -10.37 7.24 -19.07
N VAL A 350 -9.18 7.73 -18.71
CA VAL A 350 -8.69 9.04 -19.18
C VAL A 350 -8.53 9.07 -20.71
N ALA A 351 -8.05 7.97 -21.31
CA ALA A 351 -7.97 7.83 -22.77
C ALA A 351 -9.35 7.95 -23.43
N ALA A 352 -10.37 7.29 -22.88
CA ALA A 352 -11.74 7.37 -23.37
C ALA A 352 -12.30 8.81 -23.29
N LEU A 353 -12.06 9.51 -22.18
CA LEU A 353 -12.43 10.93 -22.05
C LEU A 353 -11.78 11.78 -23.15
N LYS A 354 -10.46 11.65 -23.33
CA LYS A 354 -9.70 12.39 -24.34
C LYS A 354 -10.27 12.18 -25.75
N LYS A 355 -10.63 10.94 -26.11
CA LYS A 355 -11.23 10.60 -27.41
C LYS A 355 -12.56 11.31 -27.66
N THR A 356 -13.35 11.55 -26.61
CA THR A 356 -14.61 12.31 -26.68
C THR A 356 -14.44 13.83 -26.56
N GLY A 357 -13.20 14.35 -26.58
CA GLY A 357 -12.91 15.78 -26.41
C GLY A 357 -13.01 16.28 -24.97
N ARG A 358 -13.15 15.37 -23.99
CA ARG A 358 -13.20 15.68 -22.55
C ARG A 358 -11.81 15.54 -21.96
N SER A 359 -11.29 16.59 -21.32
CA SER A 359 -9.94 16.57 -20.74
C SER A 359 -9.97 16.79 -19.24
N ILE A 360 -9.17 15.98 -18.53
CA ILE A 360 -8.91 16.11 -17.11
C ILE A 360 -7.42 15.96 -16.86
N ARG A 361 -6.93 16.52 -15.75
CA ARG A 361 -5.57 16.25 -15.27
C ARG A 361 -5.63 15.22 -14.14
N LEU A 362 -4.83 14.17 -14.24
CA LEU A 362 -4.71 13.08 -13.29
C LEU A 362 -3.26 12.96 -12.80
N VAL A 363 -3.06 12.91 -11.49
CA VAL A 363 -1.74 12.72 -10.87
C VAL A 363 -1.71 11.38 -10.14
N LEU A 364 -0.83 10.48 -10.58
CA LEU A 364 -0.58 9.17 -9.97
C LEU A 364 0.72 9.23 -9.16
N THR A 365 0.68 8.93 -7.86
CA THR A 365 1.88 9.02 -6.99
C THR A 365 2.39 7.63 -6.59
N ASN A 366 3.60 7.54 -6.02
CA ASN A 366 4.25 6.28 -5.64
C ASN A 366 4.46 5.29 -6.78
N THR A 367 4.52 5.79 -8.02
CA THR A 367 4.65 4.93 -9.20
C THR A 367 6.02 4.24 -9.28
N GLU A 368 7.07 4.88 -8.77
CA GLU A 368 8.45 4.36 -8.76
C GLU A 368 8.68 3.19 -7.79
N SER A 369 7.76 2.93 -6.86
CA SER A 369 7.87 1.78 -5.93
C SER A 369 7.74 0.42 -6.64
N SER A 370 7.34 0.40 -7.91
CA SER A 370 7.38 -0.79 -8.76
C SER A 370 7.84 -0.39 -10.18
N PRO A 371 9.16 -0.45 -10.48
CA PRO A 371 9.69 -0.03 -11.78
C PRO A 371 9.01 -0.74 -12.97
N VAL A 372 8.77 -2.05 -12.85
CA VAL A 372 8.09 -2.86 -13.87
C VAL A 372 6.67 -2.35 -14.13
N ASN A 373 5.91 -2.05 -13.08
CA ASN A 373 4.55 -1.56 -13.27
C ASN A 373 4.53 -0.09 -13.72
N ARG A 374 5.47 0.75 -13.27
CA ARG A 374 5.65 2.11 -13.80
C ARG A 374 5.88 2.12 -15.30
N GLU A 375 6.77 1.26 -15.80
CA GLU A 375 7.05 1.15 -17.23
C GLU A 375 5.79 0.78 -18.03
N LYS A 376 4.94 -0.11 -17.49
CA LYS A 376 3.62 -0.41 -18.10
C LYS A 376 2.73 0.82 -18.15
N LEU A 377 2.66 1.61 -17.07
CA LEU A 377 1.85 2.84 -17.06
C LEU A 377 2.39 3.87 -18.07
N VAL A 378 3.71 4.02 -18.19
CA VAL A 378 4.35 4.89 -19.19
C VAL A 378 3.96 4.44 -20.60
N ARG A 379 4.14 3.15 -20.92
CA ARG A 379 3.73 2.60 -22.23
C ARG A 379 2.26 2.82 -22.55
N LEU A 380 1.36 2.68 -21.56
CA LEU A 380 -0.06 2.97 -21.75
C LEU A 380 -0.31 4.46 -22.01
N CYS A 381 0.34 5.35 -21.27
CA CYS A 381 0.23 6.79 -21.50
C CYS A 381 0.74 7.18 -22.88
N ASP A 382 1.89 6.64 -23.31
CA ASP A 382 2.46 6.90 -24.64
C ASP A 382 1.55 6.37 -25.75
N ARG A 383 1.05 5.14 -25.61
CA ARG A 383 0.11 4.50 -26.55
C ARG A 383 -1.14 5.35 -26.78
N PHE A 384 -1.71 5.91 -25.71
CA PHE A 384 -2.92 6.73 -25.79
C PHE A 384 -2.64 8.24 -25.93
N GLY A 385 -1.37 8.64 -26.03
CA GLY A 385 -0.96 10.04 -26.15
C GLY A 385 -1.35 10.90 -24.94
N LEU A 386 -1.26 10.40 -23.71
CA LEU A 386 -1.77 11.01 -22.48
C LEU A 386 -0.75 11.87 -21.71
N GLY A 387 0.31 12.33 -22.37
CA GLY A 387 1.41 13.06 -21.70
C GLY A 387 1.00 14.37 -21.04
N GLU A 388 -0.11 14.99 -21.47
CA GLU A 388 -0.63 16.23 -20.88
C GLU A 388 -1.68 15.97 -19.78
N GLU A 389 -2.40 14.85 -19.88
CA GLU A 389 -3.48 14.48 -18.97
C GLU A 389 -2.99 13.69 -17.75
N VAL A 390 -1.96 12.85 -17.89
CA VAL A 390 -1.52 11.93 -16.83
C VAL A 390 -0.09 12.24 -16.39
N GLU A 391 0.07 12.57 -15.10
CA GLU A 391 1.36 12.82 -14.47
C GLU A 391 1.73 11.67 -13.53
N LEU A 392 2.84 10.97 -13.83
CA LEU A 392 3.35 9.86 -13.02
C LEU A 392 4.46 10.32 -12.07
N ARG A 393 4.13 10.54 -10.79
CA ARG A 393 5.08 10.93 -9.74
C ARG A 393 5.64 9.73 -8.98
N GLY A 394 6.90 9.87 -8.54
CA GLY A 394 7.56 8.95 -7.63
C GLY A 394 7.05 9.03 -6.19
N PHE A 395 7.90 8.67 -5.25
CA PHE A 395 7.62 8.85 -3.82
C PHE A 395 7.50 10.34 -3.48
N LEU A 396 6.50 10.69 -2.68
CA LEU A 396 6.32 12.03 -2.14
C LEU A 396 6.44 11.93 -0.61
N SER A 397 7.10 12.91 0.00
CA SER A 397 7.00 13.07 1.45
C SER A 397 5.56 13.38 1.84
N GLU A 398 5.20 13.14 3.09
CA GLU A 398 3.82 13.35 3.53
C GLU A 398 3.35 14.80 3.44
N PRO A 399 4.15 15.81 3.82
CA PRO A 399 3.76 17.19 3.60
C PRO A 399 3.48 17.49 2.12
N GLU A 400 4.27 16.93 1.20
CA GLU A 400 4.06 17.09 -0.24
C GLU A 400 2.80 16.39 -0.72
N LEU A 401 2.56 15.15 -0.28
CA LEU A 401 1.36 14.39 -0.62
C LEU A 401 0.10 15.08 -0.10
N ILE A 402 0.11 15.57 1.14
CA ILE A 402 -1.02 16.29 1.74
C ILE A 402 -1.26 17.61 1.02
N ASP A 403 -0.22 18.39 0.72
CA ASP A 403 -0.36 19.64 -0.02
C ASP A 403 -0.92 19.41 -1.43
N LEU A 404 -0.44 18.38 -2.13
CA LEU A 404 -0.94 17.99 -3.44
C LEU A 404 -2.41 17.56 -3.37
N MET A 405 -2.76 16.69 -2.41
CA MET A 405 -4.13 16.20 -2.20
C MET A 405 -5.11 17.34 -1.87
N ARG A 406 -4.70 18.30 -1.02
CA ARG A 406 -5.53 19.47 -0.68
C ARG A 406 -5.80 20.40 -1.87
N LYS A 407 -4.88 20.45 -2.83
CA LYS A 407 -4.99 21.23 -4.07
C LYS A 407 -5.72 20.47 -5.18
N SER A 408 -6.06 19.20 -4.98
CA SER A 408 -6.77 18.36 -5.95
C SER A 408 -8.28 18.61 -5.96
N SER A 409 -8.88 18.46 -7.14
CA SER A 409 -10.33 18.39 -7.44
C SER A 409 -11.00 17.27 -6.66
N GLY A 410 -10.26 16.19 -6.41
CA GLY A 410 -10.64 15.09 -5.56
C GLY A 410 -9.68 13.92 -5.68
N VAL A 411 -9.85 12.93 -4.81
CA VAL A 411 -9.19 11.63 -4.90
C VAL A 411 -10.05 10.71 -5.78
N VAL A 412 -9.43 10.08 -6.77
CA VAL A 412 -10.01 8.95 -7.50
C VAL A 412 -9.36 7.66 -7.03
N PHE A 413 -10.17 6.66 -6.65
CA PHE A 413 -9.69 5.48 -5.94
C PHE A 413 -10.32 4.18 -6.49
N PRO A 414 -9.88 3.71 -7.68
CA PRO A 414 -10.53 2.62 -8.42
C PRO A 414 -10.05 1.21 -8.03
N SER A 415 -9.56 1.01 -6.81
CA SER A 415 -9.04 -0.29 -6.33
C SER A 415 -10.05 -1.43 -6.52
N LEU A 416 -9.58 -2.59 -6.99
CA LEU A 416 -10.33 -3.85 -7.08
C LEU A 416 -10.45 -4.55 -5.72
N TYR A 417 -9.55 -4.23 -4.79
CA TYR A 417 -9.52 -4.77 -3.43
C TYR A 417 -8.86 -3.80 -2.46
N GLU A 418 -9.44 -3.67 -1.27
CA GLU A 418 -8.86 -2.99 -0.11
C GLU A 418 -9.26 -3.72 1.16
N GLY A 419 -8.35 -3.77 2.13
CA GLY A 419 -8.70 -4.10 3.52
C GLY A 419 -9.24 -2.89 4.29
N PHE A 420 -8.83 -1.66 3.94
CA PHE A 420 -9.23 -0.43 4.64
C PHE A 420 -9.22 0.84 3.76
N GLY A 421 -8.09 1.16 3.12
CA GLY A 421 -7.96 2.36 2.29
C GLY A 421 -7.56 3.63 3.05
N ILE A 422 -6.42 3.61 3.75
CA ILE A 422 -5.86 4.75 4.52
C ILE A 422 -5.95 6.11 3.78
N PRO A 423 -5.58 6.22 2.48
CA PRO A 423 -5.64 7.51 1.78
C PRO A 423 -7.05 8.10 1.67
N LEU A 424 -8.10 7.27 1.76
CA LEU A 424 -9.49 7.74 1.78
C LEU A 424 -9.80 8.43 3.11
N VAL A 425 -9.29 7.92 4.23
CA VAL A 425 -9.42 8.56 5.53
C VAL A 425 -8.64 9.88 5.57
N ASP A 426 -7.43 9.91 5.01
CA ASP A 426 -6.67 11.15 4.85
C ASP A 426 -7.48 12.19 4.06
N ALA A 427 -8.05 11.81 2.92
CA ALA A 427 -8.87 12.68 2.10
C ALA A 427 -10.11 13.19 2.84
N MET A 428 -10.83 12.32 3.57
CA MET A 428 -11.99 12.72 4.36
C MET A 428 -11.62 13.70 5.48
N LYS A 429 -10.52 13.45 6.21
CA LYS A 429 -10.00 14.36 7.25
C LYS A 429 -9.67 15.74 6.69
N LEU A 430 -9.07 15.79 5.50
CA LEU A 430 -8.75 17.04 4.81
C LEU A 430 -9.99 17.73 4.20
N GLY A 431 -11.12 17.04 4.10
CA GLY A 431 -12.31 17.52 3.40
C GLY A 431 -12.18 17.48 1.87
N VAL A 432 -11.31 16.63 1.34
CA VAL A 432 -11.10 16.46 -0.09
C VAL A 432 -12.21 15.56 -0.66
N PRO A 433 -12.84 15.92 -1.79
CA PRO A 433 -13.82 15.08 -2.46
C PRO A 433 -13.24 13.73 -2.87
N ILE A 434 -14.06 12.67 -2.82
CA ILE A 434 -13.63 11.29 -3.09
C ILE A 434 -14.60 10.66 -4.09
N LEU A 435 -14.05 10.04 -5.14
CA LEU A 435 -14.72 9.08 -6.00
C LEU A 435 -13.97 7.75 -5.89
N ALA A 436 -14.62 6.70 -5.36
CA ALA A 436 -13.95 5.46 -5.01
C ALA A 436 -14.70 4.21 -5.48
N SER A 437 -14.03 3.06 -5.49
CA SER A 437 -14.67 1.78 -5.82
C SER A 437 -15.79 1.44 -4.87
N ASN A 438 -16.90 0.94 -5.43
CA ASN A 438 -18.04 0.43 -4.67
C ASN A 438 -17.78 -0.99 -4.11
N ILE A 439 -16.69 -1.17 -3.36
CA ILE A 439 -16.30 -2.44 -2.72
C ILE A 439 -16.63 -2.42 -1.22
N PRO A 440 -16.87 -3.59 -0.57
CA PRO A 440 -17.37 -3.63 0.81
C PRO A 440 -16.56 -2.81 1.82
N ALA A 441 -15.24 -2.99 1.88
CA ALA A 441 -14.38 -2.23 2.80
C ALA A 441 -14.44 -0.71 2.55
N VAL A 442 -14.48 -0.27 1.28
CA VAL A 442 -14.53 1.15 0.94
C VAL A 442 -15.90 1.75 1.26
N ARG A 443 -17.00 1.00 1.06
CA ARG A 443 -18.34 1.39 1.53
C ARG A 443 -18.39 1.53 3.04
N GLU A 444 -17.82 0.56 3.75
CA GLU A 444 -17.70 0.58 5.20
C GLU A 444 -16.95 1.83 5.64
N ILE A 445 -15.74 2.08 5.16
CA ILE A 445 -14.91 3.20 5.65
C ILE A 445 -15.48 4.56 5.23
N CYS A 446 -15.85 4.74 3.95
CA CYS A 446 -16.27 6.05 3.46
C CYS A 446 -17.73 6.40 3.71
N GLY A 447 -18.66 5.43 3.74
CA GLY A 447 -20.09 5.69 3.83
C GLY A 447 -20.56 6.83 2.91
N THR A 448 -21.28 7.81 3.45
CA THR A 448 -21.73 8.99 2.68
C THR A 448 -20.63 10.04 2.41
N GLY A 449 -19.40 9.80 2.86
CA GLY A 449 -18.24 10.68 2.63
C GLY A 449 -17.63 10.56 1.23
N ALA A 450 -17.96 9.51 0.47
CA ALA A 450 -17.48 9.32 -0.89
C ALA A 450 -18.65 9.18 -1.89
N GLU A 451 -18.35 9.51 -3.14
CA GLU A 451 -19.11 9.02 -4.29
C GLU A 451 -18.48 7.72 -4.78
N TYR A 452 -19.28 6.89 -5.44
CA TYR A 452 -18.88 5.54 -5.78
C TYR A 452 -18.95 5.29 -7.28
N PHE A 453 -17.94 4.62 -7.82
CA PHE A 453 -17.97 4.12 -9.19
C PHE A 453 -19.12 3.14 -9.37
N SER A 454 -19.84 3.29 -10.48
CA SER A 454 -20.90 2.39 -10.91
C SER A 454 -20.30 1.01 -11.23
N ASN A 455 -19.23 0.98 -12.02
CA ASN A 455 -18.43 -0.21 -12.25
C ASN A 455 -16.93 0.12 -12.31
N HIS A 456 -16.21 -0.24 -11.25
CA HIS A 456 -14.78 0.04 -11.14
C HIS A 456 -13.87 -0.85 -12.02
N ARG A 457 -14.43 -1.86 -12.68
CA ARG A 457 -13.71 -2.76 -13.59
C ARG A 457 -13.80 -2.32 -15.05
N ASN A 458 -14.75 -1.47 -15.41
CA ASN A 458 -14.96 -0.99 -16.76
C ASN A 458 -14.41 0.43 -16.95
N ALA A 459 -13.42 0.59 -17.84
CA ALA A 459 -12.78 1.87 -18.11
C ALA A 459 -13.76 2.95 -18.61
N LEU A 460 -14.80 2.58 -19.37
CA LEU A 460 -15.80 3.53 -19.88
C LEU A 460 -16.79 3.96 -18.79
N SER A 461 -17.21 3.02 -17.93
CA SER A 461 -17.98 3.38 -16.72
C SER A 461 -17.18 4.31 -15.82
N LEU A 462 -15.89 4.01 -15.61
CA LEU A 462 -14.97 4.89 -14.88
C LEU A 462 -14.92 6.28 -15.51
N ALA A 463 -14.79 6.36 -16.83
CA ALA A 463 -14.70 7.63 -17.55
C ALA A 463 -15.92 8.52 -17.27
N GLU A 464 -17.13 7.97 -17.39
CA GLU A 464 -18.37 8.71 -17.12
C GLU A 464 -18.49 9.15 -15.66
N ASP A 465 -18.18 8.26 -14.71
CA ASP A 465 -18.19 8.61 -13.28
C ASP A 465 -17.15 9.69 -12.96
N ILE A 466 -15.94 9.58 -13.52
CA ILE A 466 -14.86 10.57 -13.37
C ILE A 466 -15.27 11.91 -13.96
N TRP A 467 -15.91 11.92 -15.14
CA TRP A 467 -16.32 13.16 -15.78
C TRP A 467 -17.43 13.86 -15.00
N ARG A 468 -18.48 13.13 -14.60
CA ARG A 468 -19.54 13.66 -13.74
C ARG A 468 -18.96 14.21 -12.44
N PHE A 469 -18.08 13.44 -11.81
CA PHE A 469 -17.39 13.89 -10.62
C PHE A 469 -16.55 15.12 -10.93
N TRP A 470 -15.74 15.17 -11.99
CA TRP A 470 -14.91 16.31 -12.35
C TRP A 470 -15.71 17.60 -12.53
N CYS A 471 -16.85 17.54 -13.22
CA CYS A 471 -17.72 18.68 -13.50
C CYS A 471 -18.62 19.12 -12.34
N ALA A 472 -18.78 18.32 -11.29
CA ALA A 472 -19.68 18.66 -10.18
C ALA A 472 -19.21 19.88 -9.37
N ASP A 473 -20.08 20.87 -9.20
CA ASP A 473 -19.83 22.09 -8.42
C ASP A 473 -20.18 21.94 -6.92
N ASP A 474 -21.02 20.94 -6.57
CA ASP A 474 -21.53 20.68 -5.22
C ASP A 474 -20.51 20.02 -4.27
N LYS A 475 -19.30 19.71 -4.77
CA LYS A 475 -18.26 19.00 -4.01
C LYS A 475 -17.96 19.63 -2.65
N ALA A 476 -18.06 20.95 -2.56
CA ALA A 476 -17.83 21.72 -1.35
C ALA A 476 -18.91 21.53 -0.28
N GLU A 477 -20.14 21.18 -0.67
CA GLU A 477 -21.29 21.02 0.24
C GLU A 477 -21.14 19.78 1.13
N LYS A 478 -20.48 18.73 0.61
CA LYS A 478 -20.26 17.46 1.31
C LYS A 478 -19.02 17.45 2.23
N VAL A 479 -18.33 18.58 2.41
CA VAL A 479 -17.09 18.65 3.23
C VAL A 479 -17.36 18.33 4.70
N ALA A 480 -18.46 18.83 5.27
CA ALA A 480 -18.80 18.57 6.67
C ALA A 480 -19.05 17.07 6.89
N ALA A 481 -19.89 16.44 6.07
CA ALA A 481 -20.18 15.01 6.13
C ALA A 481 -18.92 14.13 6.05
N ARG A 482 -17.94 14.52 5.21
CA ARG A 482 -16.64 13.83 5.13
C ARG A 482 -15.85 13.92 6.42
N ARG A 483 -15.74 15.12 7.00
CA ARG A 483 -15.01 15.32 8.25
C ARG A 483 -15.68 14.63 9.43
N ASP A 484 -17.01 14.65 9.47
CA ASP A 484 -17.80 13.93 10.48
C ASP A 484 -17.58 12.42 10.34
N ARG A 485 -17.57 11.88 9.13
CA ARG A 485 -17.19 10.47 8.91
C ARG A 485 -15.75 10.19 9.32
N ALA A 486 -14.83 11.11 9.04
CA ALA A 486 -13.42 10.93 9.35
C ALA A 486 -13.10 10.97 10.86
N CYS A 487 -13.96 11.56 11.69
CA CYS A 487 -13.68 11.78 13.10
C CYS A 487 -13.63 10.48 13.91
N VAL A 488 -14.33 9.43 13.43
CA VAL A 488 -14.32 8.12 14.09
C VAL A 488 -13.02 7.34 13.85
N PHE A 489 -12.20 7.77 12.89
CA PHE A 489 -10.92 7.15 12.56
C PHE A 489 -9.78 8.00 13.13
N SER A 490 -9.23 7.64 14.29
CA SER A 490 -8.11 8.36 14.91
C SER A 490 -7.08 7.39 15.47
N SER A 491 -5.81 7.80 15.47
CA SER A 491 -4.72 6.97 15.97
C SER A 491 -4.88 6.64 17.45
N ARG A 492 -5.44 7.57 18.23
CA ARG A 492 -5.74 7.38 19.65
C ARG A 492 -6.83 6.33 19.88
N ARG A 493 -7.96 6.42 19.16
CA ARG A 493 -9.06 5.45 19.26
C ARG A 493 -8.62 4.06 18.83
N MET A 494 -7.85 3.98 17.76
CA MET A 494 -7.27 2.72 17.30
C MET A 494 -6.40 2.06 18.39
N ALA A 495 -5.56 2.84 19.10
CA ALA A 495 -4.77 2.32 20.23
C ALA A 495 -5.66 1.83 21.40
N GLU A 496 -6.72 2.57 21.72
CA GLU A 496 -7.71 2.16 22.73
C GLU A 496 -8.38 0.82 22.36
N GLU A 497 -8.85 0.68 21.11
CA GLU A 497 -9.50 -0.52 20.60
C GLU A 497 -8.55 -1.74 20.56
N VAL A 498 -7.26 -1.55 20.24
CA VAL A 498 -6.24 -2.61 20.38
C VAL A 498 -6.14 -3.10 21.83
N VAL A 499 -6.10 -2.19 22.80
CA VAL A 499 -6.00 -2.58 24.21
C VAL A 499 -7.28 -3.26 24.70
N ILE A 500 -8.46 -2.84 24.23
CA ILE A 500 -9.73 -3.54 24.48
C ILE A 500 -9.64 -4.98 23.93
N ALA A 501 -9.22 -5.16 22.68
CA ALA A 501 -9.06 -6.47 22.07
C ALA A 501 -8.04 -7.34 22.83
N ALA A 502 -6.95 -6.75 23.33
CA ALA A 502 -5.98 -7.46 24.17
C ALA A 502 -6.60 -7.93 25.50
N ARG A 503 -7.40 -7.09 26.17
CA ARG A 503 -8.11 -7.48 27.40
C ARG A 503 -9.11 -8.59 27.15
N GLU A 504 -9.84 -8.55 26.05
CA GLU A 504 -10.74 -9.64 25.63
C GLU A 504 -9.99 -10.94 25.34
N ALA A 505 -8.80 -10.87 24.75
CA ALA A 505 -7.95 -12.04 24.48
C ALA A 505 -7.47 -12.70 25.78
N VAL A 506 -7.10 -11.89 26.78
CA VAL A 506 -6.70 -12.37 28.12
C VAL A 506 -7.89 -13.01 28.83
N ALA A 507 -9.07 -12.39 28.76
CA ALA A 507 -10.29 -12.91 29.37
C ALA A 507 -10.78 -14.22 28.71
N SER A 508 -10.57 -14.42 27.41
CA SER A 508 -11.00 -15.63 26.70
C SER A 508 -10.09 -16.83 26.90
N GLN A 509 -8.85 -16.66 27.39
CA GLN A 509 -7.89 -17.75 27.61
C GLN A 509 -8.40 -18.81 28.60
N THR A 510 -9.40 -18.47 29.43
CA THR A 510 -10.06 -19.40 30.35
C THR A 510 -11.00 -20.40 29.67
N CYS A 511 -11.31 -20.23 28.38
CA CYS A 511 -12.20 -21.12 27.64
C CYS A 511 -11.63 -21.54 26.27
N GLN A 512 -11.31 -22.83 26.21
CA GLN A 512 -11.24 -23.70 25.02
C GLN A 512 -10.02 -23.63 24.07
N THR A 513 -9.49 -24.84 23.86
CA THR A 513 -8.79 -25.30 22.66
C THR A 513 -9.78 -25.64 21.55
N ALA A 514 -9.57 -25.12 20.35
CA ALA A 514 -10.23 -25.63 19.14
C ALA A 514 -9.18 -25.88 18.04
N ASN A 515 -9.25 -27.06 17.43
CA ASN A 515 -8.51 -27.40 16.22
C ASN A 515 -9.15 -26.66 15.04
N ALA A 516 -8.33 -25.92 14.27
CA ALA A 516 -8.77 -25.32 13.02
C ALA A 516 -8.50 -26.31 11.87
N SER A 517 -9.57 -26.78 11.24
CA SER A 517 -9.53 -27.35 9.90
C SER A 517 -9.72 -26.22 8.89
N TYR A 518 -8.82 -26.13 7.90
CA TYR A 518 -8.98 -25.25 6.74
C TYR A 518 -10.27 -25.61 6.01
N LEU A 519 -11.17 -24.65 5.84
CA LEU A 519 -12.42 -24.87 5.11
C LEU A 519 -12.58 -23.77 4.05
N MET A 520 -12.88 -24.25 2.84
CA MET A 520 -13.29 -23.53 1.64
C MET A 520 -12.15 -23.05 0.72
N ALA A 521 -12.08 -23.70 -0.44
CA ALA A 521 -11.44 -23.11 -1.63
C ALA A 521 -12.27 -21.89 -2.07
N PRO A 522 -11.64 -20.81 -2.57
CA PRO A 522 -12.37 -19.66 -3.09
C PRO A 522 -13.31 -20.10 -4.22
N GLN A 523 -14.55 -19.57 -4.24
CA GLN A 523 -15.44 -19.74 -5.39
C GLN A 523 -14.77 -19.16 -6.63
N ARG A 524 -14.48 -20.02 -7.61
CA ARG A 524 -14.00 -19.64 -8.93
C ARG A 524 -15.15 -19.78 -9.90
N SER A 525 -15.27 -18.84 -10.83
CA SER A 525 -16.03 -19.07 -12.06
C SER A 525 -15.40 -20.23 -12.84
N VAL A 526 -16.22 -20.98 -13.57
CA VAL A 526 -15.70 -22.12 -14.34
C VAL A 526 -14.92 -21.59 -15.55
N LEU A 527 -15.43 -20.55 -16.22
CA LEU A 527 -14.83 -20.01 -17.44
C LEU A 527 -14.75 -18.48 -17.41
N SER A 528 -13.61 -17.91 -17.82
CA SER A 528 -13.53 -16.51 -18.24
C SER A 528 -13.48 -16.45 -19.76
N LEU A 529 -14.32 -15.61 -20.37
CA LEU A 529 -14.36 -15.40 -21.82
C LEU A 529 -13.90 -13.99 -22.16
N LEU A 530 -12.91 -13.83 -23.04
CA LEU A 530 -12.54 -12.57 -23.66
C LEU A 530 -13.14 -12.46 -25.06
N MET A 531 -13.84 -11.37 -25.33
CA MET A 531 -14.39 -11.05 -26.65
C MET A 531 -13.69 -9.82 -27.23
N LEU A 532 -13.00 -9.99 -28.36
CA LEU A 532 -12.28 -8.92 -29.06
C LEU A 532 -13.20 -8.27 -30.12
N ILE A 533 -13.31 -6.94 -30.12
CA ILE A 533 -14.17 -6.18 -31.04
C ILE A 533 -13.37 -5.06 -31.73
N LYS A 534 -13.52 -4.88 -33.05
CA LYS A 534 -12.82 -3.84 -33.85
C LYS A 534 -13.77 -3.10 -34.81
N SER A 535 -13.38 -1.91 -35.29
CA SER A 535 -14.21 -1.11 -36.22
C SER A 535 -14.48 -1.80 -37.56
N CYS A 536 -13.57 -2.68 -38.01
CA CYS A 536 -13.73 -3.43 -39.26
C CYS A 536 -14.90 -4.42 -39.25
N ASP A 537 -15.57 -4.63 -38.12
CA ASP A 537 -16.71 -5.54 -38.01
C ASP A 537 -18.01 -4.94 -38.57
N GLY A 538 -18.08 -3.62 -38.78
CA GLY A 538 -19.25 -2.96 -39.41
C GLY A 538 -20.57 -3.08 -38.62
N VAL A 539 -20.51 -3.46 -37.35
CA VAL A 539 -21.67 -3.76 -36.50
C VAL A 539 -22.02 -2.57 -35.60
N ASP A 540 -23.31 -2.25 -35.49
CA ASP A 540 -23.83 -1.27 -34.53
C ASP A 540 -23.47 -1.71 -33.09
N PRO A 541 -22.81 -0.86 -32.27
CA PRO A 541 -22.51 -1.15 -30.87
C PRO A 541 -23.70 -1.68 -30.06
N ARG A 542 -24.94 -1.30 -30.41
CA ARG A 542 -26.18 -1.79 -29.77
C ARG A 542 -26.46 -3.26 -30.08
N GLU A 543 -26.18 -3.71 -31.31
CA GLU A 543 -26.29 -5.12 -31.69
C GLU A 543 -25.24 -5.95 -30.94
N ILE A 544 -24.04 -5.37 -30.76
CA ILE A 544 -22.96 -6.02 -30.02
C ILE A 544 -23.38 -6.28 -28.58
N LEU A 545 -23.86 -5.25 -27.89
CA LEU A 545 -24.38 -5.38 -26.53
C LEU A 545 -25.51 -6.39 -26.41
N ARG A 546 -26.51 -6.32 -27.30
CA ARG A 546 -27.66 -7.24 -27.22
C ARG A 546 -27.20 -8.68 -27.31
N SER A 547 -26.29 -8.99 -28.24
CA SER A 547 -25.78 -10.36 -28.37
C SER A 547 -24.91 -10.76 -27.18
N MET A 548 -24.18 -9.83 -26.56
CA MET A 548 -23.44 -10.12 -25.34
C MET A 548 -24.36 -10.38 -24.15
N GLU A 549 -25.44 -9.61 -23.98
CA GLU A 549 -26.43 -9.83 -22.92
C GLU A 549 -27.14 -11.18 -23.09
N GLU A 550 -27.44 -11.56 -24.34
CA GLU A 550 -27.96 -12.89 -24.68
C GLU A 550 -26.92 -13.97 -24.37
N MET A 551 -25.65 -13.72 -24.67
CA MET A 551 -24.54 -14.63 -24.36
C MET A 551 -24.38 -14.84 -22.85
N GLN A 552 -24.36 -13.77 -22.08
CA GLN A 552 -24.22 -13.83 -20.63
C GLN A 552 -25.45 -14.48 -19.97
N ARG A 553 -26.66 -14.22 -20.47
CA ARG A 553 -27.88 -14.91 -20.02
C ARG A 553 -27.86 -16.41 -20.33
N GLY A 554 -27.38 -16.81 -21.50
CA GLY A 554 -27.34 -18.23 -21.87
C GLY A 554 -26.23 -19.03 -21.19
N LEU A 555 -25.06 -18.42 -20.98
CA LEU A 555 -23.92 -19.05 -20.31
C LEU A 555 -24.11 -19.19 -18.79
N GLY A 556 -24.95 -18.35 -18.20
CA GLY A 556 -25.28 -18.36 -16.77
C GLY A 556 -24.15 -17.82 -15.88
N GLU A 557 -24.36 -17.88 -14.56
CA GLU A 557 -23.49 -17.25 -13.54
C GLU A 557 -22.09 -17.91 -13.41
N GLY A 558 -21.85 -19.05 -14.07
CA GLY A 558 -20.57 -19.75 -14.06
C GLY A 558 -19.51 -19.17 -15.00
N VAL A 559 -19.87 -18.16 -15.82
CA VAL A 559 -18.98 -17.57 -16.83
C VAL A 559 -18.79 -16.08 -16.63
N ASP A 560 -17.53 -15.67 -16.59
CA ASP A 560 -17.12 -14.27 -16.54
C ASP A 560 -16.80 -13.74 -17.95
N LEU A 561 -17.68 -12.91 -18.52
CA LEU A 561 -17.45 -12.26 -19.81
C LEU A 561 -16.62 -10.98 -19.65
N THR A 562 -15.54 -10.87 -20.42
CA THR A 562 -14.70 -9.68 -20.58
C THR A 562 -14.71 -9.23 -22.03
N VAL A 563 -14.83 -7.93 -22.24
CA VAL A 563 -14.81 -7.32 -23.58
C VAL A 563 -13.51 -6.57 -23.78
N ALA A 564 -12.76 -6.91 -24.80
CA ALA A 564 -11.72 -6.04 -25.32
C ALA A 564 -12.28 -5.31 -26.54
N VAL A 565 -12.34 -3.98 -26.47
CA VAL A 565 -12.87 -3.15 -27.55
C VAL A 565 -11.79 -2.21 -28.09
N GLY A 566 -11.67 -2.17 -29.41
CA GLY A 566 -10.78 -1.26 -30.11
C GLY A 566 -11.17 0.20 -29.87
N SER A 567 -10.18 1.06 -29.66
CA SER A 567 -10.41 2.49 -29.42
C SER A 567 -11.02 3.23 -30.62
N ASP A 568 -10.98 2.62 -31.80
CA ASP A 568 -11.66 3.01 -33.04
C ASP A 568 -13.17 2.76 -33.03
N VAL A 569 -13.63 1.80 -32.23
CA VAL A 569 -15.06 1.49 -32.04
C VAL A 569 -15.73 2.55 -31.16
N ILE A 570 -14.99 3.14 -30.21
CA ILE A 570 -15.46 4.21 -29.33
C ILE A 570 -15.41 5.55 -30.08
N SER A 571 -16.25 5.68 -31.10
CA SER A 571 -16.27 6.80 -32.05
C SER A 571 -17.26 7.91 -31.67
N ASP A 572 -18.25 7.61 -30.84
CA ASP A 572 -19.25 8.56 -30.36
C ASP A 572 -19.74 8.24 -28.93
N GLU A 573 -20.58 9.13 -28.39
CA GLU A 573 -21.12 9.01 -27.03
C GLU A 573 -22.06 7.80 -26.89
N LEU A 574 -22.73 7.38 -27.96
CA LEU A 574 -23.63 6.24 -27.94
C LEU A 574 -22.86 4.92 -27.80
N ALA A 575 -21.75 4.76 -28.54
CA ALA A 575 -20.85 3.63 -28.43
C ALA A 575 -20.24 3.56 -27.02
N LEU A 576 -19.83 4.70 -26.47
CA LEU A 576 -19.29 4.78 -25.11
C LEU A 576 -20.33 4.32 -24.08
N GLN A 577 -21.54 4.90 -24.10
CA GLN A 577 -22.62 4.54 -23.18
C GLN A 577 -22.99 3.06 -23.28
N SER A 578 -22.94 2.52 -24.50
CA SER A 578 -23.22 1.12 -24.75
C SER A 578 -22.23 0.24 -23.98
N PHE A 579 -20.93 0.37 -24.28
CA PHE A 579 -19.92 -0.48 -23.66
C PHE A 579 -19.66 -0.18 -22.18
N ALA A 580 -20.07 0.97 -21.66
CA ALA A 580 -20.00 1.29 -20.23
C ALA A 580 -20.85 0.35 -19.35
N ALA A 581 -21.88 -0.29 -19.91
CA ALA A 581 -22.72 -1.25 -19.20
C ALA A 581 -22.04 -2.62 -18.98
N CYS A 582 -20.94 -2.92 -19.68
CA CYS A 582 -20.25 -4.21 -19.55
C CYS A 582 -19.61 -4.38 -18.17
N ASP A 583 -19.64 -5.59 -17.61
CA ASP A 583 -19.04 -5.88 -16.30
C ASP A 583 -17.51 -5.75 -16.31
N ARG A 584 -16.86 -6.18 -17.38
CA ARG A 584 -15.39 -6.20 -17.54
C ARG A 584 -15.02 -5.73 -18.94
N LEU A 585 -14.15 -4.74 -19.01
CA LEU A 585 -13.75 -4.13 -20.27
C LEU A 585 -12.25 -3.80 -20.32
N ILE A 586 -11.66 -3.93 -21.50
CA ILE A 586 -10.29 -3.59 -21.86
C ILE A 586 -10.35 -2.72 -23.12
N LEU A 587 -9.70 -1.56 -23.09
CA LEU A 587 -9.50 -0.72 -24.27
C LEU A 587 -8.14 -1.01 -24.91
N PHE A 588 -8.12 -1.23 -26.22
CA PHE A 588 -6.88 -1.43 -26.97
C PHE A 588 -6.81 -0.57 -28.23
N ASP A 589 -5.60 -0.28 -28.71
CA ASP A 589 -5.41 0.42 -29.97
C ASP A 589 -5.56 -0.57 -31.14
N ALA A 590 -6.66 -0.49 -31.88
CA ALA A 590 -6.94 -1.39 -32.99
C ALA A 590 -5.98 -1.23 -34.18
N ALA A 591 -5.24 -0.12 -34.25
CA ALA A 591 -4.24 0.09 -35.30
C ALA A 591 -2.95 -0.71 -35.08
N SER A 592 -2.77 -1.32 -33.91
CA SER A 592 -1.56 -2.04 -33.52
C SER A 592 -1.84 -3.50 -33.15
N ALA A 593 -1.27 -4.43 -33.92
CA ALA A 593 -1.33 -5.87 -33.62
C ALA A 593 -0.75 -6.19 -32.22
N ASP A 594 0.31 -5.49 -31.82
CA ASP A 594 0.91 -5.62 -30.48
C ASP A 594 -0.03 -5.15 -29.36
N SER A 595 -0.91 -4.19 -29.64
CA SER A 595 -1.91 -3.74 -28.67
C SER A 595 -3.02 -4.76 -28.45
N GLN A 596 -3.40 -5.54 -29.47
CA GLN A 596 -4.33 -6.66 -29.30
C GLN A 596 -3.72 -7.74 -28.40
N ASN A 597 -2.44 -8.08 -28.62
CA ASN A 597 -1.72 -9.03 -27.78
C ASN A 597 -1.63 -8.54 -26.33
N SER A 598 -1.37 -7.26 -26.14
CA SER A 598 -1.38 -6.62 -24.81
C SER A 598 -2.74 -6.74 -24.11
N ALA A 599 -3.84 -6.65 -24.85
CA ALA A 599 -5.20 -6.78 -24.30
C ALA A 599 -5.48 -8.21 -23.82
N VAL A 600 -4.99 -9.21 -24.56
CA VAL A 600 -5.06 -10.61 -24.16
C VAL A 600 -4.22 -10.86 -22.89
N GLU A 601 -3.01 -10.32 -22.82
CA GLU A 601 -2.17 -10.39 -21.62
C GLU A 601 -2.83 -9.70 -20.43
N GLU A 602 -3.47 -8.55 -20.65
CA GLU A 602 -4.22 -7.85 -19.60
C GLU A 602 -5.38 -8.69 -19.10
N PHE A 603 -6.16 -9.32 -19.99
CA PHE A 603 -7.23 -10.24 -19.62
C PHE A 603 -6.73 -11.41 -18.78
N ALA A 604 -5.68 -12.08 -19.25
CA ALA A 604 -5.07 -13.25 -18.60
C ALA A 604 -4.48 -12.92 -17.22
N ARG A 605 -4.18 -11.64 -16.95
CA ARG A 605 -3.64 -11.18 -15.66
C ARG A 605 -4.71 -10.58 -14.75
N ARG A 606 -5.66 -9.81 -15.30
CA ARG A 606 -6.59 -8.97 -14.53
C ARG A 606 -7.92 -9.66 -14.23
N TYR A 607 -8.39 -10.52 -15.14
CA TYR A 607 -9.72 -11.16 -15.05
C TYR A 607 -9.65 -12.69 -14.96
N ASN A 608 -8.43 -13.22 -14.84
CA ASN A 608 -8.17 -14.64 -14.72
C ASN A 608 -8.37 -15.11 -13.28
N ASN A 609 -9.62 -15.31 -12.88
CA ASN A 609 -9.95 -16.01 -11.63
C ASN A 609 -10.69 -17.35 -11.89
N SER A 610 -10.82 -17.73 -13.16
CA SER A 610 -11.56 -18.91 -13.61
C SER A 610 -10.69 -20.13 -13.81
N GLU A 611 -11.29 -21.32 -13.77
CA GLU A 611 -10.57 -22.57 -14.05
C GLU A 611 -10.12 -22.67 -15.51
N PHE A 612 -10.97 -22.18 -16.42
CA PHE A 612 -10.74 -22.14 -17.85
C PHE A 612 -10.81 -20.71 -18.39
N GLN A 613 -10.12 -20.47 -19.51
CA GLN A 613 -10.21 -19.22 -20.27
C GLN A 613 -10.54 -19.51 -21.73
N MET A 614 -11.23 -18.60 -22.40
CA MET A 614 -11.49 -18.65 -23.84
C MET A 614 -11.39 -17.24 -24.43
N ILE A 615 -10.88 -17.13 -25.66
CA ILE A 615 -10.79 -15.85 -26.40
C ILE A 615 -11.52 -16.01 -27.74
N ILE A 616 -12.41 -15.08 -28.04
CA ILE A 616 -13.21 -15.04 -29.28
C ILE A 616 -13.03 -13.68 -29.95
N ASP A 617 -12.81 -13.68 -31.26
CA ASP A 617 -12.93 -12.47 -32.10
C ASP A 617 -14.40 -12.29 -32.53
N TRP A 618 -14.92 -11.06 -32.43
CA TRP A 618 -16.33 -10.74 -32.69
C TRP A 618 -16.77 -11.06 -34.12
N GLY A 619 -15.89 -10.88 -35.10
CA GLY A 619 -16.14 -11.26 -36.49
C GLY A 619 -16.46 -12.76 -36.64
N GLU A 620 -15.89 -13.58 -35.77
CA GLU A 620 -15.95 -15.06 -35.79
C GLU A 620 -17.03 -15.62 -34.86
N ARG A 621 -17.85 -14.77 -34.23
CA ARG A 621 -18.88 -15.18 -33.25
C ARG A 621 -19.90 -16.21 -33.77
N ARG A 622 -20.06 -16.32 -35.09
CA ARG A 622 -20.98 -17.28 -35.74
C ARG A 622 -20.40 -18.69 -35.87
N ALA A 623 -19.08 -18.85 -35.69
CA ALA A 623 -18.43 -20.16 -35.71
C ALA A 623 -18.75 -21.00 -34.46
N PHE A 624 -19.25 -20.38 -33.38
CA PHE A 624 -19.61 -21.05 -32.14
C PHE A 624 -21.03 -20.66 -31.69
N SER A 625 -21.91 -21.64 -31.53
CA SER A 625 -23.22 -21.42 -30.91
C SER A 625 -23.08 -21.40 -29.38
N ILE A 626 -23.89 -20.57 -28.73
CA ILE A 626 -23.97 -20.51 -27.26
C ILE A 626 -24.22 -21.90 -26.64
N ASN A 627 -25.00 -22.74 -27.31
CA ASN A 627 -25.29 -24.10 -26.91
C ASN A 627 -24.03 -25.00 -26.89
N GLN A 628 -23.08 -24.78 -27.81
CA GLN A 628 -21.80 -25.51 -27.81
C GLN A 628 -20.92 -25.10 -26.63
N VAL A 629 -20.87 -23.80 -26.31
CA VAL A 629 -20.14 -23.32 -25.13
C VAL A 629 -20.77 -23.86 -23.84
N ILE A 630 -22.10 -23.88 -23.74
CA ILE A 630 -22.83 -24.48 -22.61
C ILE A 630 -22.56 -25.98 -22.50
N ALA A 631 -22.66 -26.74 -23.59
CA ALA A 631 -22.40 -28.18 -23.59
C ALA A 631 -20.95 -28.49 -23.17
N MET A 632 -20.00 -27.68 -23.63
CA MET A 632 -18.59 -27.79 -23.23
C MET A 632 -18.40 -27.52 -21.74
N LEU A 633 -19.04 -26.49 -21.19
CA LEU A 633 -18.99 -26.16 -19.76
C LEU A 633 -19.61 -27.27 -18.90
N GLN A 634 -20.75 -27.82 -19.32
CA GLN A 634 -21.38 -28.95 -18.64
C GLN A 634 -20.45 -30.17 -18.64
N SER A 635 -19.85 -30.52 -19.78
CA SER A 635 -18.91 -31.65 -19.87
C SER A 635 -17.64 -31.46 -19.01
N LEU A 636 -17.11 -30.24 -18.93
CA LEU A 636 -15.96 -29.92 -18.07
C LEU A 636 -16.32 -29.99 -16.57
N GLN A 637 -17.52 -29.52 -16.18
CA GLN A 637 -18.00 -29.60 -14.80
C GLN A 637 -18.21 -31.03 -14.31
N HIS A 638 -18.62 -31.95 -15.18
CA HIS A 638 -18.92 -33.36 -14.80
C HIS A 638 -17.68 -34.26 -14.77
N SER A 639 -16.50 -33.75 -15.16
CA SER A 639 -15.26 -34.53 -15.21
C SER A 639 -14.11 -33.77 -14.54
N GLU A 640 -14.04 -33.80 -13.20
CA GLU A 640 -13.02 -33.12 -12.39
C GLU A 640 -11.56 -33.49 -12.74
N SER A 641 -11.34 -34.65 -13.37
CA SER A 641 -10.03 -35.12 -13.86
C SER A 641 -9.71 -34.72 -15.30
N ALA A 642 -10.60 -34.01 -15.98
CA ALA A 642 -10.42 -33.60 -17.37
C ALA A 642 -9.27 -32.60 -17.49
N MET A 643 -8.33 -32.89 -18.39
CA MET A 643 -7.27 -31.94 -18.74
C MET A 643 -7.57 -31.20 -20.05
N TYR A 644 -8.49 -31.70 -20.88
CA TYR A 644 -8.87 -31.13 -22.18
C TYR A 644 -10.33 -31.44 -22.56
N ALA A 645 -10.92 -30.63 -23.44
CA ALA A 645 -12.19 -30.89 -24.13
C ALA A 645 -12.01 -30.71 -25.64
N VAL A 646 -12.64 -31.59 -26.42
CA VAL A 646 -12.63 -31.58 -27.87
C VAL A 646 -14.04 -31.32 -28.36
N VAL A 647 -14.22 -30.29 -29.19
CA VAL A 647 -15.50 -29.92 -29.80
C VAL A 647 -15.49 -30.35 -31.26
N ASP A 648 -16.47 -31.15 -31.66
CA ASP A 648 -16.75 -31.43 -33.07
C ASP A 648 -17.88 -30.47 -33.54
N PRO A 649 -17.57 -29.49 -34.41
CA PRO A 649 -18.55 -28.53 -34.89
C PRO A 649 -19.68 -29.17 -35.70
N SER A 650 -19.43 -30.32 -36.33
CA SER A 650 -20.35 -30.98 -37.25
C SER A 650 -21.39 -31.83 -36.52
N THR A 651 -21.00 -32.50 -35.43
CA THR A 651 -21.85 -33.40 -34.66
C THR A 651 -22.45 -32.77 -33.40
N LYS A 652 -21.91 -31.63 -32.95
CA LYS A 652 -22.25 -30.97 -31.67
C LYS A 652 -21.93 -31.80 -30.42
N ASP A 653 -21.12 -32.84 -30.56
CA ASP A 653 -20.65 -33.65 -29.45
C ASP A 653 -19.37 -33.07 -28.82
N VAL A 654 -19.23 -33.23 -27.50
CA VAL A 654 -18.06 -32.82 -26.73
C VAL A 654 -17.40 -34.06 -26.11
N ALA A 655 -16.16 -34.34 -26.48
CA ALA A 655 -15.38 -35.45 -25.94
C ALA A 655 -14.30 -34.96 -24.94
N VAL A 656 -14.13 -35.69 -23.83
CA VAL A 656 -13.24 -35.33 -22.71
C VAL A 656 -12.32 -36.52 -22.39
N GLY A 657 -11.01 -36.34 -22.16
CA GLY A 657 -10.10 -37.49 -21.94
C GLY A 657 -8.68 -37.20 -21.40
N ASN A 658 -7.79 -38.20 -21.48
CA ASN A 658 -6.42 -38.24 -20.92
C ASN A 658 -5.37 -39.08 -21.72
N LYS A 659 -5.57 -39.36 -23.03
CA LYS A 659 -4.92 -40.49 -23.76
C LYS A 659 -3.69 -40.23 -24.64
N PHE A 660 -3.14 -39.02 -24.76
CA PHE A 660 -2.07 -38.72 -25.73
C PHE A 660 -0.91 -37.90 -25.14
N THR A 661 0.31 -38.01 -25.70
CA THR A 661 1.51 -37.27 -25.23
C THR A 661 1.67 -35.91 -25.93
N GLU A 662 2.44 -34.99 -25.34
CA GLU A 662 2.67 -33.61 -25.82
C GLU A 662 3.48 -33.55 -27.13
N LEU A 663 4.48 -34.42 -27.28
CA LEU A 663 5.36 -34.47 -28.46
C LEU A 663 4.60 -34.87 -29.74
N GLU A 664 3.69 -35.85 -29.62
CA GLU A 664 2.82 -36.32 -30.71
C GLU A 664 1.86 -35.23 -31.22
N VAL A 665 1.62 -34.19 -30.42
CA VAL A 665 0.83 -33.01 -30.84
C VAL A 665 1.66 -32.08 -31.70
N ILE A 666 2.89 -31.82 -31.26
CA ILE A 666 3.78 -30.82 -31.85
C ILE A 666 4.23 -31.28 -33.24
N GLU A 667 4.59 -32.55 -33.42
CA GLU A 667 4.96 -33.10 -34.73
C GLU A 667 3.81 -32.98 -35.74
N ARG A 668 2.59 -33.26 -35.28
CA ARG A 668 1.38 -33.16 -36.11
C ARG A 668 0.98 -31.70 -36.39
N PHE A 669 1.37 -30.76 -35.54
CA PHE A 669 1.23 -29.31 -35.77
C PHE A 669 2.17 -28.82 -36.89
N GLU A 670 3.45 -29.18 -36.84
CA GLU A 670 4.44 -28.76 -37.86
C GLU A 670 4.14 -29.35 -39.25
N GLU A 671 3.65 -30.60 -39.31
CA GLU A 671 3.21 -31.22 -40.57
C GLU A 671 2.02 -30.48 -41.23
N ASN A 672 1.09 -29.95 -40.42
CA ASN A 672 -0.08 -29.23 -40.92
C ASN A 672 0.22 -27.75 -41.21
N ARG A 673 1.12 -27.12 -40.45
CA ARG A 673 1.67 -25.79 -40.76
C ARG A 673 2.36 -25.79 -42.14
N ALA A 674 3.14 -26.83 -42.44
CA ALA A 674 3.80 -26.99 -43.73
C ALA A 674 2.82 -27.09 -44.93
N ARG A 675 1.52 -27.30 -44.67
CA ARG A 675 0.45 -27.39 -45.67
C ARG A 675 -0.40 -26.12 -45.84
N GLY A 676 -0.17 -25.06 -45.04
CA GLY A 676 -0.70 -23.72 -45.31
C GLY A 676 -2.07 -23.34 -44.72
N ASN A 677 -2.53 -23.96 -43.64
CA ASN A 677 -3.82 -23.65 -42.98
C ASN A 677 -3.69 -22.48 -41.94
N ILE A 678 -4.77 -21.70 -41.64
CA ILE A 678 -4.82 -20.45 -40.78
C ILE A 678 -5.68 -20.55 -39.47
N ILE A 679 -5.14 -20.10 -38.31
CA ILE A 679 -5.47 -20.36 -36.87
C ILE A 679 -6.77 -19.71 -36.30
N LEU A 680 -7.59 -20.41 -35.48
CA LEU A 680 -8.72 -19.85 -34.66
C LEU A 680 -9.02 -20.57 -33.31
N GLY A 681 -8.87 -19.86 -32.16
CA GLY A 681 -9.47 -20.19 -30.83
C GLY A 681 -8.61 -21.04 -29.87
N VAL A 682 -8.50 -20.66 -28.58
CA VAL A 682 -7.68 -21.40 -27.59
C VAL A 682 -8.30 -21.40 -26.18
N MET A 683 -8.21 -22.52 -25.46
CA MET A 683 -8.54 -22.66 -24.03
C MET A 683 -7.36 -23.17 -23.19
N PHE A 684 -7.19 -22.65 -21.97
CA PHE A 684 -6.11 -23.04 -21.05
C PHE A 684 -6.61 -23.32 -19.63
N ARG A 685 -5.89 -24.19 -18.90
CA ARG A 685 -6.04 -24.43 -17.46
C ARG A 685 -5.03 -23.59 -16.65
N ALA A 686 -5.46 -23.00 -15.54
CA ALA A 686 -4.58 -22.22 -14.66
C ALA A 686 -3.43 -23.07 -14.07
N GLY A 687 -2.16 -22.65 -14.28
CA GLY A 687 -0.98 -23.19 -13.57
C GLY A 687 0.08 -23.96 -14.39
N GLY A 688 -0.02 -24.06 -15.72
CA GLY A 688 1.03 -24.70 -16.56
C GLY A 688 2.30 -23.84 -16.73
N ARG A 689 3.50 -24.46 -16.75
CA ARG A 689 4.77 -23.75 -16.95
C ARG A 689 4.97 -23.40 -18.43
N PHE A 690 5.16 -22.12 -18.71
CA PHE A 690 5.51 -21.56 -20.01
C PHE A 690 7.00 -21.19 -19.96
N GLN A 691 7.90 -21.93 -20.60
CA GLN A 691 9.31 -21.53 -20.71
C GLN A 691 9.83 -21.56 -22.16
N GLU A 692 10.28 -20.36 -22.55
CA GLU A 692 11.18 -19.99 -23.65
C GLU A 692 10.64 -19.94 -25.09
N VAL A 693 10.42 -18.73 -25.61
CA VAL A 693 10.52 -18.44 -27.04
C VAL A 693 11.50 -17.29 -27.27
N ARG A 694 12.59 -17.59 -27.97
CA ARG A 694 13.51 -16.62 -28.55
C ARG A 694 12.90 -16.03 -29.83
N ASN A 695 13.09 -14.72 -29.99
CA ASN A 695 13.04 -13.94 -31.23
C ASN A 695 11.66 -13.79 -31.91
N GLY A 696 10.90 -12.78 -31.45
CA GLY A 696 10.29 -11.83 -32.37
C GLY A 696 8.99 -12.22 -33.08
N THR A 697 8.17 -13.11 -32.51
CA THR A 697 6.76 -13.27 -32.92
C THR A 697 5.97 -13.87 -31.74
N ILE A 698 4.90 -13.21 -31.31
CA ILE A 698 4.01 -13.72 -30.25
C ILE A 698 3.28 -14.94 -30.82
N GLN A 699 3.65 -16.14 -30.37
CA GLN A 699 3.02 -17.40 -30.79
C GLN A 699 1.86 -17.72 -29.86
N PHE A 700 0.66 -17.50 -30.38
CA PHE A 700 -0.61 -18.02 -29.84
C PHE A 700 -0.63 -19.54 -29.96
N LEU A 701 -1.01 -20.24 -28.89
CA LEU A 701 -1.20 -21.70 -28.92
C LEU A 701 -2.51 -22.03 -29.65
N SER A 702 -2.52 -21.88 -30.97
CA SER A 702 -3.64 -22.18 -31.85
C SER A 702 -4.25 -23.56 -31.64
N ALA A 703 -5.56 -23.63 -31.36
CA ALA A 703 -6.34 -24.74 -31.86
C ALA A 703 -7.03 -24.28 -33.16
N TYR A 704 -7.44 -25.24 -33.98
CA TYR A 704 -8.14 -25.00 -35.23
C TYR A 704 -9.38 -25.87 -35.27
N CYS A 705 -10.46 -25.29 -35.80
CA CYS A 705 -11.49 -26.04 -36.52
C CYS A 705 -11.34 -25.70 -38.01
N SER A 706 -11.08 -26.71 -38.84
CA SER A 706 -11.51 -26.70 -40.25
C SER A 706 -12.85 -27.44 -40.36
N GLU A 707 -13.51 -27.37 -41.53
CA GLU A 707 -14.78 -28.08 -41.80
C GLU A 707 -14.71 -29.60 -41.54
N ASP A 708 -13.51 -30.15 -41.35
CA ASP A 708 -13.24 -31.45 -40.74
C ASP A 708 -12.02 -31.31 -39.78
N ASP A 709 -12.11 -31.81 -38.53
CA ASP A 709 -11.07 -32.00 -37.48
C ASP A 709 -10.96 -31.05 -36.23
N PHE A 710 -10.39 -31.66 -35.18
CA PHE A 710 -10.50 -31.48 -33.71
C PHE A 710 -9.54 -30.45 -33.02
N ILE A 711 -9.93 -29.94 -31.84
CA ILE A 711 -9.19 -28.98 -30.96
C ILE A 711 -8.42 -29.68 -29.81
N ARG A 712 -7.15 -29.29 -29.48
CA ARG A 712 -6.32 -29.87 -28.39
C ARG A 712 -5.34 -28.88 -27.70
N VAL A 713 -5.10 -28.99 -26.37
CA VAL A 713 -4.08 -28.24 -25.55
C VAL A 713 -3.50 -29.14 -24.42
N PRO A 714 -2.21 -29.03 -23.98
CA PRO A 714 -1.51 -30.03 -23.15
C PRO A 714 -1.43 -29.73 -21.63
N ALA A 715 -1.08 -30.76 -20.84
CA ALA A 715 -0.58 -30.62 -19.47
C ALA A 715 0.33 -31.81 -19.04
N GLU A 716 1.48 -31.49 -18.45
CA GLU A 716 2.60 -32.37 -18.10
C GLU A 716 2.28 -33.47 -17.07
N LYS A 717 2.94 -34.64 -17.26
CA LYS A 717 3.66 -35.41 -16.21
C LYS A 717 4.50 -36.53 -16.84
N ALA A 718 5.82 -36.46 -16.73
CA ALA A 718 6.69 -37.64 -16.61
C ALA A 718 7.98 -37.28 -15.85
N ILE A 719 8.20 -38.04 -14.77
CA ILE A 719 9.34 -38.24 -13.85
C ILE A 719 10.65 -37.50 -14.18
#